data_AF-A0A4W2C0Z0-F1
#
_entry.id   AF-A0A4W2C0Z0-F1
#
_cell.length_a   1.000
_cell.length_b   1.000
_cell.length_c   1.000
_cell.angle_alpha   90.00
_cell.angle_beta   90.00
_cell.angle_gamma   90.00
#
_symmetry.space_group_name_H-M   'P 1'
#
loop_
_entity.id
_entity.type
_entity.pdbx_description
1 polymer ?
#
loop_
_entity_poly.entity_id
_entity_poly.type
_entity_poly.pdbx_seq_one_letter_code
_entity_poly.pdbx_strand_id
1 'polypeptide(L)'
;MNAVGSPEEQELQELGSGAWDNPTYSGPPSPRGTLKIYTISSAVLSQPQPKQPEDGPQEKAHRTLVSSCCLRICHGIRGLWGTTLTENTAENRELYVKTTLRELLVYVMFLVDICLLTYGMTSSSAYYYTKVMSELFLHTPSDTGISFQAISSMEDFWDFAQGPLLDSLYWTKWYNNQSLGHGSHSFIYYENLLLGVPRLRQLRVRNDSCMVHEDFREDILSCYDVYSPDEEEQLPFGPLNGTAWTYHSQDELGGSSHWGQLTSYSGGGYYLDLPGSRRACEEALKDLKEGLWLDRGTRVVFIDFSVYNANINLFCVLRLVVEFPATGGAIPSWQIRTVKLIRYVSNWDFFIVGCEIAFCIFIFYYIVEEILELRIHRLRYLSSIWNILDLVVILLSIMAVGFHIFRTLEVNRLMGKLLQQPNMYADFEFLAFWQTQYNNMNAVNLFFAWIKIFKYISFNKTMTQLSSTLARCAKDILGFAVMFFLVFFAYAQLGYLLFGTQVENFSTFVKCIFTQFRIILGDFDYNAIDNANRILGPVYFVTYVFFVFFVLLNMFLAIINDTYSEVKEELAGQKDELQLSDLLRQGYNKTLRRLHLRKEQVSDVQKVLQAGEQEIQFEDFTNTLRELEHTEHETTKLTAAFTRFDQDGNGVLEEKEQKETQQKLEGERVAVHAEIENLGWSIVRSPPGESSPKQAAKTGGWVSGEEFYTLTRRVLQLETVLEGVMTQVDAMRSKLTMVERKGWLAPLPGAGEQGIWEHLQAAPAVTPAPWGL
;
A
#
# COMPACT_ATOMS: atom_id res chain seq x y z
N MET A 1 31.16 -47.11 -14.27
CA MET A 1 29.80 -46.62 -14.54
C MET A 1 29.75 -45.20 -14.01
N ASN A 2 30.01 -44.22 -14.88
CA ASN A 2 30.06 -42.80 -14.54
C ASN A 2 28.71 -42.20 -14.92
N ALA A 3 27.98 -41.67 -13.93
CA ALA A 3 26.73 -40.97 -14.13
C ALA A 3 27.02 -39.53 -14.59
N VAL A 4 26.39 -39.17 -15.70
CA VAL A 4 26.37 -37.84 -16.31
C VAL A 4 25.38 -36.99 -15.52
N GLY A 5 25.84 -35.89 -14.91
CA GLY A 5 24.98 -34.84 -14.38
C GLY A 5 24.44 -33.97 -15.52
N SER A 6 23.14 -33.68 -15.49
CA SER A 6 22.41 -32.92 -16.51
C SER A 6 22.75 -31.41 -16.47
N PRO A 7 22.91 -30.73 -17.62
CA PRO A 7 23.17 -29.28 -17.68
C PRO A 7 22.01 -28.40 -17.19
N GLU A 8 20.79 -28.95 -17.10
CA GLU A 8 19.58 -28.18 -16.77
C GLU A 8 19.51 -27.71 -15.30
N GLU A 9 20.14 -28.44 -14.36
CA GLU A 9 20.19 -27.99 -12.95
C GLU A 9 21.08 -26.76 -12.75
N GLN A 10 22.06 -26.56 -13.65
CA GLN A 10 23.02 -25.45 -13.58
C GLN A 10 22.43 -24.15 -14.15
N GLU A 11 21.64 -24.22 -15.23
CA GLU A 11 20.90 -23.06 -15.77
C GLU A 11 19.76 -22.61 -14.83
N LEU A 12 19.09 -23.55 -14.14
CA LEU A 12 18.10 -23.22 -13.10
C LEU A 12 18.73 -22.61 -11.84
N GLN A 13 20.00 -22.91 -11.56
CA GLN A 13 20.76 -22.31 -10.45
C GLN A 13 21.11 -20.84 -10.74
N GLU A 14 21.46 -20.49 -11.99
CA GLU A 14 21.72 -19.10 -12.39
C GLU A 14 20.44 -18.25 -12.50
N LEU A 15 19.30 -18.85 -12.84
CA LEU A 15 18.03 -18.14 -12.96
C LEU A 15 17.43 -17.75 -11.59
N GLY A 16 17.69 -18.55 -10.55
CA GLY A 16 17.15 -18.35 -9.20
C GLY A 16 17.94 -17.35 -8.34
N SER A 17 19.25 -17.22 -8.54
CA SER A 17 20.07 -16.27 -7.78
C SER A 17 19.81 -14.81 -8.20
N GLY A 18 19.61 -14.54 -9.50
CA GLY A 18 19.51 -13.19 -10.03
C GLY A 18 18.18 -12.44 -9.80
N ALA A 19 17.15 -13.07 -9.23
CA ALA A 19 15.80 -12.49 -9.12
C ALA A 19 15.66 -11.40 -8.05
N TRP A 20 16.53 -11.43 -7.04
CA TRP A 20 16.55 -10.49 -5.91
C TRP A 20 17.91 -9.78 -5.73
N ASP A 21 18.93 -10.24 -6.43
CA ASP A 21 20.29 -9.72 -6.27
C ASP A 21 20.41 -8.32 -6.88
N ASN A 22 20.82 -7.37 -6.04
CA ASN A 22 21.23 -6.06 -6.51
C ASN A 22 22.52 -6.24 -7.35
N PRO A 23 22.59 -5.79 -8.61
CA PRO A 23 23.75 -6.01 -9.50
C PRO A 23 25.07 -5.40 -8.99
N THR A 24 25.04 -4.64 -7.89
CA THR A 24 26.24 -4.18 -7.18
C THR A 24 26.92 -5.23 -6.31
N TYR A 25 26.26 -6.37 -6.02
CA TYR A 25 26.73 -7.38 -5.08
C TYR A 25 27.18 -8.70 -5.72
N SER A 26 27.07 -8.85 -7.03
CA SER A 26 27.66 -9.98 -7.75
C SER A 26 29.19 -9.85 -7.74
N GLY A 27 29.83 -10.53 -6.78
CA GLY A 27 31.29 -10.67 -6.71
C GLY A 27 31.86 -11.31 -7.99
N PRO A 28 33.16 -11.14 -8.26
CA PRO A 28 33.76 -11.68 -9.48
C PRO A 28 33.66 -13.22 -9.49
N PRO A 29 33.36 -13.86 -10.65
CA PRO A 29 33.34 -15.30 -10.74
C PRO A 29 34.74 -15.86 -10.45
N SER A 30 34.82 -16.81 -9.52
CA SER A 30 36.08 -17.50 -9.17
C SER A 30 36.67 -18.23 -10.39
N PRO A 31 38.01 -18.27 -10.56
CA PRO A 31 38.62 -18.79 -11.78
C PRO A 31 38.92 -20.28 -11.66
N ARG A 32 37.98 -21.15 -12.05
CA ARG A 32 38.28 -22.57 -12.38
C ARG A 32 37.35 -23.09 -13.47
N GLY A 33 37.88 -23.26 -14.69
CA GLY A 33 37.17 -23.96 -15.77
C GLY A 33 37.79 -23.77 -17.15
N THR A 34 38.66 -24.71 -17.52
CA THR A 34 39.30 -24.95 -18.83
C THR A 34 38.52 -24.54 -20.09
N LEU A 35 39.17 -23.76 -20.96
CA LEU A 35 38.77 -23.52 -22.35
C LEU A 35 38.55 -24.84 -23.11
N LYS A 36 37.37 -25.01 -23.72
CA LYS A 36 37.15 -25.95 -24.83
C LYS A 36 36.87 -25.17 -26.10
N ILE A 37 37.79 -25.31 -27.04
CA ILE A 37 37.70 -24.83 -28.42
C ILE A 37 36.80 -25.81 -29.19
N TYR A 38 35.77 -25.30 -29.87
CA TYR A 38 35.11 -26.02 -30.94
C TYR A 38 35.29 -25.29 -32.27
N THR A 39 36.05 -25.93 -33.15
CA THR A 39 36.23 -25.63 -34.56
C THR A 39 35.10 -26.30 -35.35
N ILE A 40 34.37 -25.54 -36.17
CA ILE A 40 33.82 -26.07 -37.44
C ILE A 40 34.03 -25.02 -38.54
N SER A 41 34.75 -25.50 -39.55
CA SER A 41 35.08 -24.89 -40.85
C SER A 41 33.88 -24.94 -41.80
N SER A 42 33.68 -23.91 -42.64
CA SER A 42 33.90 -24.01 -44.10
C SER A 42 33.46 -22.77 -44.87
N ALA A 43 34.42 -22.16 -45.59
CA ALA A 43 34.40 -21.57 -46.96
C ALA A 43 33.21 -20.68 -47.39
N VAL A 44 33.37 -19.53 -48.07
CA VAL A 44 34.16 -19.27 -49.29
C VAL A 44 34.51 -17.77 -49.40
N LEU A 45 35.71 -17.51 -49.91
CA LEU A 45 36.37 -16.23 -50.19
C LEU A 45 35.94 -15.65 -51.55
N SER A 46 35.66 -14.35 -51.63
CA SER A 46 35.91 -13.55 -52.85
C SER A 46 35.99 -12.05 -52.55
N GLN A 47 37.12 -11.45 -52.93
CA GLN A 47 37.40 -10.02 -53.16
C GLN A 47 38.42 -9.99 -54.35
N PRO A 48 38.77 -8.86 -54.99
CA PRO A 48 38.27 -7.47 -54.92
C PRO A 48 38.06 -6.80 -56.32
N GLN A 49 37.57 -5.56 -56.42
CA GLN A 49 38.33 -4.32 -56.78
C GLN A 49 37.57 -3.47 -57.87
N PRO A 50 38.02 -2.26 -58.30
CA PRO A 50 37.56 -0.91 -57.85
C PRO A 50 37.00 -0.01 -59.01
N LYS A 51 36.57 1.23 -58.70
CA LYS A 51 36.59 2.40 -59.63
C LYS A 51 36.39 3.76 -58.92
N GLN A 52 37.30 4.70 -59.16
CA GLN A 52 37.24 6.16 -58.93
C GLN A 52 36.73 6.89 -60.22
N PRO A 53 36.78 8.24 -60.37
CA PRO A 53 36.06 9.36 -59.72
C PRO A 53 35.48 10.36 -60.78
N GLU A 54 35.26 11.64 -60.41
CA GLU A 54 34.88 12.87 -61.17
C GLU A 54 33.40 13.31 -61.03
N ASP A 55 33.10 14.39 -60.26
CA ASP A 55 33.17 15.86 -60.51
C ASP A 55 31.79 16.42 -60.90
N GLY A 56 31.07 17.12 -60.01
CA GLY A 56 31.10 18.58 -59.89
C GLY A 56 29.67 19.13 -59.59
N PRO A 57 29.47 20.43 -59.27
CA PRO A 57 28.94 20.83 -57.95
C PRO A 57 27.67 21.73 -57.94
N GLN A 58 27.30 22.11 -56.69
CA GLN A 58 26.45 23.23 -56.23
C GLN A 58 24.91 23.05 -56.19
N GLU A 59 24.35 22.99 -54.97
CA GLU A 59 23.67 24.16 -54.39
C GLU A 59 23.24 23.96 -52.92
N LYS A 60 23.40 25.06 -52.16
CA LYS A 60 22.61 25.46 -50.98
C LYS A 60 22.97 24.86 -49.62
N ALA A 61 24.00 25.48 -49.06
CA ALA A 61 24.06 25.87 -47.66
C ALA A 61 22.76 26.58 -47.21
N HIS A 62 21.84 25.85 -46.56
CA HIS A 62 20.82 26.46 -45.70
C HIS A 62 20.21 25.40 -44.76
N ARG A 63 21.01 24.68 -43.97
CA ARG A 63 20.46 23.75 -42.95
C ARG A 63 21.44 23.45 -41.81
N THR A 64 22.03 24.50 -41.23
CA THR A 64 22.97 24.33 -40.11
C THR A 64 22.70 25.32 -38.98
N LEU A 65 21.43 25.41 -38.53
CA LEU A 65 21.12 26.11 -37.28
C LEU A 65 20.05 25.42 -36.40
N VAL A 66 19.33 24.41 -36.89
CA VAL A 66 18.26 23.73 -36.12
C VAL A 66 18.73 22.43 -35.45
N SER A 67 19.89 21.88 -35.84
CA SER A 67 20.41 20.62 -35.30
C SER A 67 20.95 20.74 -33.86
N SER A 68 21.56 21.87 -33.50
CA SER A 68 22.22 22.03 -32.19
C SER A 68 21.23 22.18 -31.02
N CYS A 69 20.05 22.78 -31.25
CA CYS A 69 19.01 22.90 -30.23
C CYS A 69 18.32 21.56 -29.97
N CYS A 70 17.97 20.81 -31.02
CA CYS A 70 17.44 19.46 -30.89
C CYS A 70 18.46 18.48 -30.29
N LEU A 71 19.76 18.62 -30.57
CA LEU A 71 20.78 17.81 -29.91
C LEU A 71 20.96 18.16 -28.43
N ARG A 72 20.86 19.43 -28.01
CA ARG A 72 20.86 19.79 -26.58
C ARG A 72 19.60 19.33 -25.86
N ILE A 73 18.44 19.40 -26.51
CA ILE A 73 17.18 18.89 -25.97
C ILE A 73 17.25 17.37 -25.88
N CYS A 74 17.76 16.66 -26.89
CA CYS A 74 17.98 15.21 -26.83
C CYS A 74 19.04 14.79 -25.80
N HIS A 75 20.10 15.59 -25.57
CA HIS A 75 21.07 15.34 -24.50
C HIS A 75 20.50 15.60 -23.10
N GLY A 76 19.66 16.64 -22.95
CA GLY A 76 18.94 16.95 -21.71
C GLY A 76 17.85 15.92 -21.39
N ILE A 77 17.15 15.45 -22.42
CA ILE A 77 16.20 14.33 -22.37
C ILE A 77 16.97 13.07 -21.94
N ARG A 78 18.07 12.70 -22.60
CA ARG A 78 18.85 11.50 -22.23
C ARG A 78 19.35 11.52 -20.78
N GLY A 79 19.65 12.69 -20.22
CA GLY A 79 20.02 12.83 -18.80
C GLY A 79 18.86 12.69 -17.80
N LEU A 80 17.61 12.91 -18.23
CA LEU A 80 16.40 12.74 -17.42
C LEU A 80 15.88 11.29 -17.44
N TRP A 81 16.14 10.56 -18.53
CA TRP A 81 15.69 9.17 -18.76
C TRP A 81 16.74 8.10 -18.42
N GLY A 82 17.91 8.49 -17.91
CA GLY A 82 18.94 7.53 -17.48
C GLY A 82 18.53 6.83 -16.19
N THR A 83 18.18 5.55 -16.28
CA THR A 83 18.00 4.65 -15.14
C THR A 83 19.27 3.83 -14.90
N THR A 84 19.39 3.24 -13.72
CA THR A 84 20.48 2.30 -13.40
C THR A 84 20.61 1.14 -14.39
N LEU A 85 19.51 0.76 -15.06
CA LEU A 85 19.42 -0.31 -16.07
C LEU A 85 19.71 0.15 -17.51
N THR A 86 19.71 1.45 -17.79
CA THR A 86 19.92 2.02 -19.13
C THR A 86 21.28 2.71 -19.29
N GLU A 87 21.93 3.12 -18.20
CA GLU A 87 23.29 3.66 -18.21
C GLU A 87 24.32 2.58 -17.80
N ASN A 88 25.51 2.61 -18.44
CA ASN A 88 26.64 1.74 -18.10
C ASN A 88 27.23 2.17 -16.74
N THR A 89 26.59 1.72 -15.67
CA THR A 89 26.89 2.16 -14.31
C THR A 89 27.99 1.33 -13.63
N ALA A 90 28.46 0.27 -14.29
CA ALA A 90 29.47 -0.65 -13.77
C ALA A 90 30.85 -0.01 -13.51
N GLU A 91 31.20 1.08 -14.20
CA GLU A 91 32.52 1.71 -14.09
C GLU A 91 32.55 2.93 -13.13
N ASN A 92 31.40 3.52 -12.77
CA ASN A 92 31.34 4.76 -11.98
C ASN A 92 30.39 4.65 -10.78
N ARG A 93 30.94 4.30 -9.61
CA ARG A 93 30.20 4.14 -8.33
C ARG A 93 29.49 5.43 -7.88
N GLU A 94 30.08 6.60 -8.14
CA GLU A 94 29.46 7.91 -7.86
C GLU A 94 28.23 8.17 -8.76
N LEU A 95 28.28 7.72 -10.02
CA LEU A 95 27.14 7.83 -10.95
C LEU A 95 25.99 6.92 -10.51
N TYR A 96 26.28 5.69 -10.09
CA TYR A 96 25.27 4.76 -9.55
C TYR A 96 24.50 5.34 -8.37
N VAL A 97 25.22 5.86 -7.37
CA VAL A 97 24.58 6.44 -6.17
C VAL A 97 23.77 7.68 -6.52
N LYS A 98 24.25 8.52 -7.46
CA LYS A 98 23.51 9.71 -7.88
C LYS A 98 22.23 9.35 -8.65
N THR A 99 22.30 8.37 -9.55
CA THR A 99 21.16 7.91 -10.35
C THR A 99 20.11 7.22 -9.47
N THR A 100 20.53 6.34 -8.57
CA THR A 100 19.62 5.67 -7.62
C THR A 100 18.97 6.64 -6.63
N LEU A 101 19.70 7.62 -6.09
CA LEU A 101 19.12 8.64 -5.21
C LEU A 101 18.07 9.49 -5.96
N ARG A 102 18.33 9.81 -7.24
CA ARG A 102 17.37 10.49 -8.09
C ARG A 102 16.11 9.65 -8.29
N GLU A 103 16.26 8.37 -8.64
CA GLU A 103 15.13 7.44 -8.79
C GLU A 103 14.31 7.33 -7.49
N LEU A 104 14.98 7.21 -6.34
CA LEU A 104 14.33 7.18 -5.03
C LEU A 104 13.55 8.47 -4.75
N LEU A 105 14.12 9.65 -5.04
CA LEU A 105 13.44 10.93 -4.82
C LEU A 105 12.18 11.06 -5.70
N VAL A 106 12.27 10.70 -6.99
CA VAL A 106 11.12 10.69 -7.90
C VAL A 106 10.06 9.70 -7.39
N TYR A 107 10.49 8.52 -6.94
CA TYR A 107 9.61 7.50 -6.41
C TYR A 107 8.91 7.91 -5.11
N VAL A 108 9.61 8.58 -4.19
CA VAL A 108 9.02 9.11 -2.95
C VAL A 108 7.98 10.18 -3.27
N MET A 109 8.23 11.04 -4.27
CA MET A 109 7.22 12.02 -4.71
C MET A 109 5.98 11.34 -5.29
N PHE A 110 6.15 10.30 -6.10
CA PHE A 110 5.05 9.47 -6.59
C PHE A 110 4.28 8.80 -5.45
N LEU A 111 4.98 8.24 -4.46
CA LEU A 111 4.36 7.60 -3.30
C LEU A 111 3.54 8.57 -2.47
N VAL A 112 4.06 9.78 -2.25
CA VAL A 112 3.33 10.84 -1.54
C VAL A 112 2.07 11.23 -2.31
N ASP A 113 2.16 11.34 -3.64
CA ASP A 113 1.03 11.67 -4.50
C ASP A 113 -0.08 10.61 -4.46
N ILE A 114 0.25 9.32 -4.62
CA ILE A 114 -0.74 8.24 -4.51
C ILE A 114 -1.34 8.12 -3.09
N CYS A 115 -0.56 8.42 -2.04
CA CYS A 115 -1.09 8.52 -0.68
C CYS A 115 -2.10 9.68 -0.57
N LEU A 116 -1.78 10.86 -1.09
CA LEU A 116 -2.69 12.01 -1.08
C LEU A 116 -3.99 11.72 -1.83
N LEU A 117 -3.91 11.02 -2.97
CA LEU A 117 -5.10 10.61 -3.72
C LEU A 117 -5.98 9.62 -2.95
N THR A 118 -5.39 8.58 -2.37
CA THR A 118 -6.13 7.54 -1.65
C THR A 118 -6.76 8.07 -0.36
N TYR A 119 -6.01 8.83 0.44
CA TYR A 119 -6.54 9.48 1.65
C TYR A 119 -7.51 10.62 1.31
N GLY A 120 -7.27 11.38 0.24
CA GLY A 120 -8.17 12.43 -0.21
C GLY A 120 -9.54 11.90 -0.69
N MET A 121 -9.59 10.67 -1.18
CA MET A 121 -10.84 10.01 -1.58
C MET A 121 -11.59 9.36 -0.41
N THR A 122 -10.91 9.01 0.67
CA THR A 122 -11.49 8.26 1.80
C THR A 122 -11.80 9.20 2.96
N SER A 123 -13.09 9.44 3.22
CA SER A 123 -13.52 10.22 4.38
C SER A 123 -13.67 9.33 5.61
N SER A 124 -13.14 9.76 6.76
CA SER A 124 -13.36 9.09 8.04
C SER A 124 -14.84 9.05 8.44
N SER A 125 -15.63 10.04 8.02
CA SER A 125 -17.08 10.09 8.26
C SER A 125 -17.86 9.01 7.52
N ALA A 126 -17.30 8.40 6.47
CA ALA A 126 -17.96 7.35 5.72
C ALA A 126 -18.28 6.13 6.61
N TYR A 127 -17.37 5.76 7.53
CA TYR A 127 -17.59 4.64 8.45
C TYR A 127 -18.82 4.85 9.35
N TYR A 128 -18.92 6.02 10.00
CA TYR A 128 -20.05 6.32 10.89
C TYR A 128 -21.36 6.36 10.13
N TYR A 129 -21.34 6.88 8.90
CA TYR A 129 -22.54 6.90 8.06
C TYR A 129 -22.99 5.49 7.69
N THR A 130 -22.08 4.61 7.25
CA THR A 130 -22.40 3.19 7.02
C THR A 130 -22.91 2.50 8.28
N LYS A 131 -22.28 2.75 9.44
CA LYS A 131 -22.66 2.14 10.72
C LYS A 131 -24.08 2.52 11.14
N VAL A 132 -24.44 3.80 11.10
CA VAL A 132 -25.78 4.26 11.48
C VAL A 132 -26.85 3.71 10.54
N MET A 133 -26.57 3.66 9.23
CA MET A 133 -27.47 3.03 8.26
C MET A 133 -27.62 1.53 8.49
N SER A 134 -26.53 0.84 8.86
CA SER A 134 -26.53 -0.57 9.23
C SER A 134 -27.35 -0.84 10.49
N GLU A 135 -27.21 -0.02 11.53
CA GLU A 135 -27.99 -0.15 12.77
C GLU A 135 -29.49 0.03 12.50
N LEU A 136 -29.87 1.04 11.71
CA LEU A 136 -31.26 1.32 11.38
C LEU A 136 -31.94 0.15 10.64
N PHE A 137 -31.33 -0.37 9.57
CA PHE A 137 -31.99 -1.38 8.72
C PHE A 137 -31.77 -2.83 9.16
N LEU A 138 -30.67 -3.12 9.88
CA LEU A 138 -30.33 -4.51 10.20
C LEU A 138 -30.74 -4.92 11.62
N HIS A 139 -30.66 -3.98 12.58
CA HIS A 139 -30.79 -4.28 14.00
C HIS A 139 -32.12 -3.82 14.61
N THR A 140 -32.85 -2.92 13.96
CA THR A 140 -34.17 -2.48 14.42
C THR A 140 -35.15 -3.66 14.38
N PRO A 141 -35.72 -4.08 15.52
CA PRO A 141 -36.68 -5.17 15.55
C PRO A 141 -38.07 -4.71 15.11
N SER A 142 -38.86 -5.64 14.56
CA SER A 142 -40.31 -5.51 14.40
C SER A 142 -41.04 -5.52 15.73
N ASP A 143 -42.35 -5.26 15.71
CA ASP A 143 -43.24 -5.47 16.87
C ASP A 143 -43.21 -6.92 17.39
N THR A 144 -42.87 -7.88 16.51
CA THR A 144 -42.67 -9.30 16.83
C THR A 144 -41.28 -9.62 17.39
N GLY A 145 -40.39 -8.61 17.47
CA GLY A 145 -39.02 -8.75 18.01
C GLY A 145 -37.99 -9.25 16.99
N ILE A 146 -38.37 -9.40 15.71
CA ILE A 146 -37.51 -9.96 14.67
C ILE A 146 -36.78 -8.81 13.95
N SER A 147 -35.46 -8.91 13.86
CA SER A 147 -34.62 -8.00 13.07
C SER A 147 -34.29 -8.61 11.71
N PHE A 148 -33.77 -7.82 10.77
CA PHE A 148 -33.42 -8.32 9.43
C PHE A 148 -32.44 -9.50 9.47
N GLN A 149 -31.45 -9.46 10.37
CA GLN A 149 -30.45 -10.52 10.52
C GLN A 149 -31.03 -11.83 11.05
N ALA A 150 -32.16 -11.76 11.75
CA ALA A 150 -32.82 -12.90 12.37
C ALA A 150 -33.94 -13.50 11.50
N ILE A 151 -34.13 -13.00 10.27
CA ILE A 151 -35.13 -13.53 9.34
C ILE A 151 -34.80 -15.00 9.04
N SER A 152 -35.74 -15.89 9.35
CA SER A 152 -35.60 -17.33 9.17
C SER A 152 -36.68 -17.94 8.28
N SER A 153 -37.83 -17.26 8.17
CA SER A 153 -39.01 -17.69 7.42
C SER A 153 -39.48 -16.63 6.42
N MET A 154 -40.36 -17.02 5.49
CA MET A 154 -41.04 -16.07 4.59
C MET A 154 -42.01 -15.14 5.33
N GLU A 155 -42.58 -15.60 6.46
CA GLU A 155 -43.47 -14.79 7.29
C GLU A 155 -42.68 -13.67 7.97
N ASP A 156 -41.53 -14.01 8.55
CA ASP A 156 -40.59 -13.07 9.16
C ASP A 156 -40.18 -11.95 8.17
N PHE A 157 -39.98 -12.31 6.89
CA PHE A 157 -39.68 -11.34 5.83
C PHE A 157 -40.82 -10.33 5.64
N TRP A 158 -42.08 -10.79 5.61
CA TRP A 158 -43.22 -9.90 5.43
C TRP A 158 -43.42 -8.99 6.64
N ASP A 159 -43.21 -9.50 7.85
CA ASP A 159 -43.25 -8.70 9.09
C ASP A 159 -42.17 -7.61 9.07
N PHE A 160 -40.97 -7.94 8.61
CA PHE A 160 -39.89 -6.97 8.40
C PHE A 160 -40.25 -5.91 7.33
N ALA A 161 -40.76 -6.36 6.17
CA ALA A 161 -41.06 -5.51 5.04
C ALA A 161 -42.21 -4.52 5.33
N GLN A 162 -43.24 -4.95 6.07
CA GLN A 162 -44.40 -4.11 6.41
C GLN A 162 -44.17 -3.22 7.63
N GLY A 163 -43.30 -3.61 8.56
CA GLY A 163 -42.98 -2.83 9.77
C GLY A 163 -41.64 -2.07 9.65
N PRO A 164 -40.53 -2.62 10.19
CA PRO A 164 -39.24 -1.94 10.30
C PRO A 164 -38.74 -1.26 9.02
N LEU A 165 -38.93 -1.89 7.85
CA LEU A 165 -38.47 -1.34 6.58
C LEU A 165 -39.16 -0.01 6.26
N LEU A 166 -40.50 0.02 6.32
CA LEU A 166 -41.28 1.22 6.00
C LEU A 166 -41.05 2.33 7.02
N ASP A 167 -40.97 1.98 8.30
CA ASP A 167 -40.72 2.95 9.37
C ASP A 167 -39.32 3.57 9.29
N SER A 168 -38.35 2.79 8.83
CA SER A 168 -36.98 3.25 8.61
C SER A 168 -36.83 4.13 7.36
N LEU A 169 -37.58 3.83 6.30
CA LEU A 169 -37.55 4.59 5.04
C LEU A 169 -38.34 5.91 5.13
N TYR A 170 -39.50 5.91 5.78
CA TYR A 170 -40.46 7.02 5.71
C TYR A 170 -40.66 7.73 7.05
N TRP A 171 -39.82 8.72 7.32
CA TRP A 171 -39.91 9.54 8.53
C TRP A 171 -40.92 10.67 8.33
N THR A 172 -42.07 10.57 8.99
CA THR A 172 -43.16 11.56 8.85
C THR A 172 -43.25 12.55 10.01
N LYS A 173 -42.59 12.25 11.13
CA LYS A 173 -42.69 13.02 12.37
C LYS A 173 -41.32 13.31 12.98
N TRP A 174 -41.22 14.47 13.62
CA TRP A 174 -40.13 14.83 14.51
C TRP A 174 -40.21 14.03 15.83
N TYR A 175 -39.11 14.02 16.59
CA TYR A 175 -39.04 13.42 17.92
C TYR A 175 -40.08 13.97 18.91
N ASN A 176 -40.61 15.17 18.65
CA ASN A 176 -41.70 15.80 19.42
C ASN A 176 -43.11 15.50 18.84
N ASN A 177 -43.22 14.51 17.94
CA ASN A 177 -44.46 14.06 17.28
C ASN A 177 -45.12 15.09 16.34
N GLN A 178 -44.45 16.20 16.03
CA GLN A 178 -44.90 17.16 15.01
C GLN A 178 -44.59 16.63 13.61
N SER A 179 -45.44 16.93 12.62
CA SER A 179 -45.21 16.50 11.23
C SER A 179 -43.97 17.18 10.64
N LEU A 180 -43.15 16.43 9.90
CA LEU A 180 -41.94 16.94 9.23
C LEU A 180 -42.22 17.96 8.10
N GLY A 181 -43.50 18.15 7.75
CA GLY A 181 -43.97 18.99 6.65
C GLY A 181 -44.31 18.18 5.39
N HIS A 182 -45.05 18.79 4.45
CA HIS A 182 -45.43 18.18 3.17
C HIS A 182 -44.31 18.36 2.12
N GLY A 183 -43.19 17.65 2.30
CA GLY A 183 -42.23 17.44 1.22
C GLY A 183 -42.61 16.21 0.40
N SER A 184 -42.37 16.23 -0.92
CA SER A 184 -42.47 15.03 -1.77
C SER A 184 -41.38 13.99 -1.48
N HIS A 185 -40.36 14.37 -0.71
CA HIS A 185 -39.18 13.55 -0.43
C HIS A 185 -39.12 13.14 1.04
N SER A 186 -38.73 11.90 1.29
CA SER A 186 -38.48 11.41 2.64
C SER A 186 -37.02 11.63 3.04
N PHE A 187 -36.82 12.00 4.30
CA PHE A 187 -35.50 12.20 4.90
C PHE A 187 -35.29 11.19 6.03
N ILE A 188 -34.28 10.33 5.91
CA ILE A 188 -33.88 9.37 6.94
C ILE A 188 -32.98 10.10 7.94
N TYR A 189 -33.26 9.95 9.24
CA TYR A 189 -32.60 10.74 10.30
C TYR A 189 -32.62 12.25 10.06
N TYR A 190 -33.66 12.75 9.39
CA TYR A 190 -33.86 14.17 9.06
C TYR A 190 -32.85 14.81 8.08
N GLU A 191 -31.67 14.22 7.91
CA GLU A 191 -30.59 14.79 7.08
C GLU A 191 -30.36 14.05 5.75
N ASN A 192 -30.71 12.76 5.69
CA ASN A 192 -30.37 11.91 4.56
C ASN A 192 -31.54 11.81 3.58
N LEU A 193 -31.37 12.32 2.36
CA LEU A 193 -32.40 12.33 1.33
C LEU A 193 -32.51 10.94 0.68
N LEU A 194 -33.71 10.35 0.68
CA LEU A 194 -33.99 9.17 -0.15
C LEU A 194 -34.01 9.57 -1.63
N LEU A 195 -33.17 8.94 -2.45
CA LEU A 195 -33.09 9.19 -3.89
C LEU A 195 -34.00 8.24 -4.66
N GLY A 196 -34.90 8.82 -5.45
CA GLY A 196 -35.87 8.04 -6.23
C GLY A 196 -36.84 7.30 -5.32
N VAL A 197 -37.12 6.05 -5.67
CA VAL A 197 -37.94 5.14 -4.88
C VAL A 197 -37.22 3.82 -4.65
N PRO A 198 -37.48 3.10 -3.55
CA PRO A 198 -36.95 1.74 -3.35
C PRO A 198 -37.55 0.76 -4.36
N ARG A 199 -36.77 -0.26 -4.75
CA ARG A 199 -37.20 -1.34 -5.64
C ARG A 199 -37.15 -2.68 -4.91
N LEU A 200 -38.27 -3.42 -4.94
CA LEU A 200 -38.27 -4.85 -4.63
C LEU A 200 -38.07 -5.63 -5.92
N ARG A 201 -37.19 -6.62 -5.90
CA ARG A 201 -36.95 -7.52 -7.04
C ARG A 201 -36.88 -8.96 -6.57
N GLN A 202 -37.40 -9.89 -7.35
CA GLN A 202 -37.49 -11.30 -7.00
C GLN A 202 -37.09 -12.17 -8.19
N LEU A 203 -36.42 -13.28 -7.88
CA LEU A 203 -36.18 -14.38 -8.81
C LEU A 203 -36.90 -15.65 -8.37
N ARG A 204 -37.42 -16.36 -9.36
CA ARG A 204 -38.22 -17.58 -9.19
C ARG A 204 -37.74 -18.66 -10.14
N VAL A 205 -37.97 -19.91 -9.75
CA VAL A 205 -37.60 -21.12 -10.49
C VAL A 205 -38.87 -21.83 -10.95
N ARG A 206 -38.78 -22.52 -12.10
CA ARG A 206 -39.90 -23.28 -12.67
C ARG A 206 -40.34 -24.45 -11.80
N ASN A 207 -41.62 -24.80 -11.88
CA ASN A 207 -42.25 -25.88 -11.10
C ASN A 207 -41.85 -27.30 -11.55
N ASP A 208 -41.30 -27.46 -12.74
CA ASP A 208 -40.85 -28.73 -13.32
C ASP A 208 -39.32 -28.83 -13.38
N SER A 209 -38.62 -27.99 -12.59
CA SER A 209 -37.16 -27.90 -12.57
C SER A 209 -36.47 -29.13 -11.97
N CYS A 210 -37.15 -29.91 -11.12
CA CYS A 210 -36.60 -31.14 -10.56
C CYS A 210 -37.47 -32.37 -10.79
N MET A 211 -36.79 -33.51 -10.97
CA MET A 211 -37.42 -34.82 -11.12
C MET A 211 -37.65 -35.46 -9.75
N VAL A 212 -38.92 -35.59 -9.37
CA VAL A 212 -39.32 -36.36 -8.19
C VAL A 212 -39.13 -37.85 -8.45
N HIS A 213 -38.52 -38.53 -7.47
CA HIS A 213 -38.34 -40.00 -7.49
C HIS A 213 -39.68 -40.72 -7.60
N GLU A 214 -39.72 -41.83 -8.35
CA GLU A 214 -40.97 -42.51 -8.74
C GLU A 214 -41.87 -42.85 -7.55
N ASP A 215 -41.28 -43.35 -6.46
CA ASP A 215 -41.99 -43.73 -5.23
C ASP A 215 -42.76 -42.58 -4.57
N PHE A 216 -42.35 -41.31 -4.77
CA PHE A 216 -42.97 -40.14 -4.12
C PHE A 216 -43.78 -39.27 -5.09
N ARG A 217 -43.96 -39.70 -6.34
CA ARG A 217 -44.70 -38.91 -7.35
C ARG A 217 -46.19 -38.76 -7.03
N GLU A 218 -46.76 -39.68 -6.24
CA GLU A 218 -48.16 -39.58 -5.81
C GLU A 218 -48.35 -38.48 -4.74
N ASP A 219 -47.36 -38.28 -3.86
CA ASP A 219 -47.43 -37.31 -2.76
C ASP A 219 -46.89 -35.92 -3.15
N ILE A 220 -45.86 -35.86 -3.99
CA ILE A 220 -45.16 -34.63 -4.37
C ILE A 220 -45.48 -34.29 -5.83
N LEU A 221 -46.47 -33.41 -6.01
CA LEU A 221 -46.95 -32.97 -7.33
C LEU A 221 -46.09 -31.86 -7.96
N SER A 222 -45.33 -31.12 -7.16
CA SER A 222 -44.56 -29.94 -7.57
C SER A 222 -43.16 -29.96 -6.97
N CYS A 223 -42.16 -29.59 -7.79
CA CYS A 223 -40.75 -29.65 -7.41
C CYS A 223 -40.01 -28.41 -7.90
N TYR A 224 -39.34 -27.71 -6.98
CA TYR A 224 -38.54 -26.53 -7.31
C TYR A 224 -37.09 -26.79 -6.94
N ASP A 225 -36.20 -26.79 -7.93
CA ASP A 225 -34.77 -27.03 -7.74
C ASP A 225 -34.03 -25.78 -7.24
N VAL A 226 -32.73 -25.91 -6.97
CA VAL A 226 -31.82 -24.81 -6.70
C VAL A 226 -31.79 -23.85 -7.89
N TYR A 227 -31.57 -22.56 -7.62
CA TYR A 227 -31.50 -21.56 -8.68
C TYR A 227 -30.35 -21.86 -9.66
N SER A 228 -30.70 -21.91 -10.94
CA SER A 228 -29.77 -21.85 -12.07
C SER A 228 -30.37 -20.92 -13.14
N PRO A 229 -29.54 -20.28 -13.98
CA PRO A 229 -30.04 -19.44 -15.07
C PRO A 229 -30.95 -20.19 -16.06
N ASP A 230 -30.74 -21.49 -16.23
CA ASP A 230 -31.51 -22.34 -17.17
C ASP A 230 -32.88 -22.73 -16.63
N GLU A 231 -33.04 -22.76 -15.30
CA GLU A 231 -34.28 -23.11 -14.59
C GLU A 231 -35.07 -21.87 -14.11
N GLU A 232 -34.64 -20.68 -14.49
CA GLU A 232 -35.30 -19.41 -14.13
C GLU A 232 -36.71 -19.30 -14.76
N GLU A 233 -37.71 -18.93 -13.95
CA GLU A 233 -39.09 -18.76 -14.39
C GLU A 233 -39.28 -17.40 -15.07
N GLN A 234 -39.49 -17.43 -16.39
CA GLN A 234 -39.66 -16.23 -17.22
C GLN A 234 -41.13 -15.93 -17.58
N LEU A 235 -42.07 -16.80 -17.22
CA LEU A 235 -43.49 -16.61 -17.53
C LEU A 235 -44.19 -15.77 -16.46
N PRO A 236 -45.11 -14.86 -16.84
CA PRO A 236 -45.82 -14.05 -15.86
C PRO A 236 -46.70 -14.93 -14.95
N PHE A 237 -46.89 -14.50 -13.70
CA PHE A 237 -47.57 -15.32 -12.67
C PHE A 237 -48.59 -14.52 -11.84
N GLY A 238 -49.41 -15.23 -11.06
CA GLY A 238 -50.32 -14.60 -10.11
C GLY A 238 -51.43 -13.78 -10.78
N PRO A 239 -51.84 -12.63 -10.20
CA PRO A 239 -52.89 -11.76 -10.73
C PRO A 239 -52.60 -11.09 -12.08
N LEU A 240 -51.38 -11.23 -12.63
CA LEU A 240 -50.92 -10.65 -13.90
C LEU A 240 -51.08 -9.11 -14.00
N ASN A 241 -51.19 -8.42 -12.86
CA ASN A 241 -51.51 -7.00 -12.82
C ASN A 241 -50.31 -6.15 -12.39
N GLY A 242 -49.64 -5.50 -13.34
CA GLY A 242 -48.50 -4.63 -13.09
C GLY A 242 -47.14 -5.35 -13.17
N THR A 243 -46.06 -4.59 -12.97
CA THR A 243 -44.67 -5.04 -13.19
C THR A 243 -44.20 -6.12 -12.21
N ALA A 244 -44.84 -6.22 -11.04
CA ALA A 244 -44.48 -7.19 -10.01
C ALA A 244 -44.76 -8.65 -10.41
N TRP A 245 -45.61 -8.86 -11.42
CA TRP A 245 -46.11 -10.17 -11.83
C TRP A 245 -45.62 -10.58 -13.23
N THR A 246 -44.98 -9.66 -13.96
CA THR A 246 -44.43 -9.87 -15.29
C THR A 246 -42.91 -9.93 -15.23
N TYR A 247 -42.33 -10.91 -15.91
CA TYR A 247 -40.87 -11.06 -15.96
C TYR A 247 -40.24 -9.96 -16.81
N HIS A 248 -39.12 -9.44 -16.35
CA HIS A 248 -38.29 -8.50 -17.10
C HIS A 248 -36.85 -9.02 -17.20
N SER A 249 -36.29 -8.91 -18.40
CA SER A 249 -34.92 -9.35 -18.66
C SER A 249 -33.90 -8.40 -18.01
N GLN A 250 -32.68 -8.90 -17.83
CA GLN A 250 -31.59 -8.11 -17.26
C GLN A 250 -31.31 -6.82 -18.05
N ASP A 251 -31.37 -6.88 -19.38
CA ASP A 251 -31.10 -5.73 -20.26
C ASP A 251 -32.21 -4.68 -20.18
N GLU A 252 -33.47 -5.08 -20.00
CA GLU A 252 -34.61 -4.17 -19.82
C GLU A 252 -34.51 -3.39 -18.51
N LEU A 253 -34.09 -4.06 -17.43
CA LEU A 253 -33.92 -3.44 -16.12
C LEU A 253 -32.63 -2.61 -16.03
N GLY A 254 -31.67 -2.87 -16.93
CA GLY A 254 -30.30 -2.36 -16.79
C GLY A 254 -29.59 -2.91 -15.55
N GLY A 255 -30.07 -4.03 -15.00
CA GLY A 255 -29.54 -4.66 -13.80
C GLY A 255 -28.26 -5.45 -14.07
N SER A 256 -27.49 -5.73 -13.02
CA SER A 256 -26.30 -6.58 -13.10
C SER A 256 -26.44 -7.81 -12.20
N SER A 257 -25.70 -8.87 -12.50
CA SER A 257 -25.67 -10.09 -11.70
C SER A 257 -25.15 -9.82 -10.29
N HIS A 258 -25.75 -10.44 -9.29
CA HIS A 258 -25.35 -10.30 -7.89
C HIS A 258 -24.79 -11.62 -7.35
N TRP A 259 -23.61 -11.55 -6.72
CA TRP A 259 -23.03 -12.71 -6.05
C TRP A 259 -23.56 -12.80 -4.62
N GLY A 260 -24.45 -13.76 -4.39
CA GLY A 260 -25.06 -14.08 -3.10
C GLY A 260 -24.22 -15.04 -2.25
N GLN A 261 -24.78 -15.49 -1.12
CA GLN A 261 -24.13 -16.46 -0.24
C GLN A 261 -24.21 -17.88 -0.81
N LEU A 262 -25.34 -18.27 -1.42
CA LEU A 262 -25.53 -19.61 -1.98
C LEU A 262 -25.05 -19.72 -3.43
N THR A 263 -25.44 -18.76 -4.27
CA THR A 263 -25.14 -18.77 -5.70
C THR A 263 -25.11 -17.35 -6.28
N SER A 264 -24.77 -17.25 -7.57
CA SER A 264 -24.85 -16.00 -8.33
C SER A 264 -26.22 -15.88 -8.98
N TYR A 265 -26.86 -14.73 -8.82
CA TYR A 265 -28.21 -14.44 -9.29
C TYR A 265 -28.17 -13.47 -10.49
N SER A 266 -29.05 -13.67 -11.47
CA SER A 266 -29.18 -12.79 -12.63
C SER A 266 -29.71 -11.40 -12.23
N GLY A 267 -29.47 -10.41 -13.10
CA GLY A 267 -29.98 -9.05 -12.90
C GLY A 267 -31.44 -8.85 -13.34
N GLY A 268 -32.09 -9.90 -13.82
CA GLY A 268 -33.50 -9.90 -14.26
C GLY A 268 -34.49 -10.12 -13.12
N GLY A 269 -35.72 -10.45 -13.49
CA GLY A 269 -36.74 -10.96 -12.58
C GLY A 269 -38.03 -10.15 -12.55
N TYR A 270 -38.80 -10.38 -11.51
CA TYR A 270 -40.04 -9.67 -11.21
C TYR A 270 -39.74 -8.51 -10.29
N TYR A 271 -40.24 -7.30 -10.57
CA TYR A 271 -39.91 -6.15 -9.75
C TYR A 271 -41.10 -5.22 -9.50
N LEU A 272 -41.08 -4.60 -8.32
CA LEU A 272 -42.01 -3.55 -7.94
C LEU A 272 -41.22 -2.34 -7.45
N ASP A 273 -41.44 -1.20 -8.09
CA ASP A 273 -40.98 0.09 -7.59
C ASP A 273 -41.97 0.57 -6.52
N LEU A 274 -41.49 0.76 -5.29
CA LEU A 274 -42.33 1.17 -4.18
C LEU A 274 -42.81 2.61 -4.38
N PRO A 275 -44.08 2.91 -4.06
CA PRO A 275 -44.56 4.29 -4.09
C PRO A 275 -43.75 5.26 -3.21
N GLY A 276 -43.86 6.57 -3.47
CA GLY A 276 -43.17 7.58 -2.64
C GLY A 276 -43.76 7.79 -1.25
N SER A 277 -44.94 7.24 -0.95
CA SER A 277 -45.66 7.49 0.31
C SER A 277 -45.80 6.24 1.16
N ARG A 278 -45.60 6.36 2.48
CA ARG A 278 -45.68 5.24 3.45
C ARG A 278 -46.97 4.42 3.30
N ARG A 279 -48.14 5.10 3.23
CA ARG A 279 -49.44 4.42 3.13
C ARG A 279 -49.60 3.65 1.82
N ALA A 280 -49.20 4.24 0.70
CA ALA A 280 -49.27 3.55 -0.59
C ALA A 280 -48.29 2.36 -0.66
N CYS A 281 -47.12 2.45 -0.02
CA CYS A 281 -46.22 1.30 0.10
C CYS A 281 -46.81 0.18 0.95
N GLU A 282 -47.42 0.53 2.08
CA GLU A 282 -48.09 -0.43 2.97
C GLU A 282 -49.22 -1.17 2.23
N GLU A 283 -50.05 -0.44 1.47
CA GLU A 283 -51.08 -1.02 0.60
C GLU A 283 -50.47 -1.92 -0.48
N ALA A 284 -49.43 -1.46 -1.20
CA ALA A 284 -48.78 -2.25 -2.24
C ALA A 284 -48.13 -3.54 -1.70
N LEU A 285 -47.48 -3.49 -0.54
CA LEU A 285 -46.89 -4.68 0.11
C LEU A 285 -47.97 -5.63 0.63
N LYS A 286 -49.12 -5.10 1.08
CA LYS A 286 -50.26 -5.92 1.48
C LYS A 286 -50.85 -6.65 0.27
N ASP A 287 -51.01 -5.97 -0.86
CA ASP A 287 -51.48 -6.57 -2.11
C ASP A 287 -50.54 -7.69 -2.59
N LEU A 288 -49.22 -7.50 -2.49
CA LEU A 288 -48.24 -8.55 -2.81
C LEU A 288 -48.34 -9.76 -1.87
N LYS A 289 -48.53 -9.52 -0.56
CA LYS A 289 -48.69 -10.59 0.44
C LYS A 289 -49.97 -11.39 0.19
N GLU A 290 -51.10 -10.72 -0.07
CA GLU A 290 -52.38 -11.35 -0.39
C GLU A 290 -52.33 -12.11 -1.73
N GLY A 291 -51.57 -11.60 -2.70
CA GLY A 291 -51.35 -12.24 -4.00
C GLY A 291 -50.38 -13.42 -4.00
N LEU A 292 -49.80 -13.80 -2.85
CA LEU A 292 -48.75 -14.84 -2.74
C LEU A 292 -47.56 -14.57 -3.66
N TRP A 293 -47.09 -13.32 -3.66
CA TRP A 293 -45.93 -12.94 -4.47
C TRP A 293 -44.68 -13.76 -4.11
N LEU A 294 -44.49 -14.04 -2.81
CA LEU A 294 -43.50 -15.01 -2.34
C LEU A 294 -44.13 -16.40 -2.20
N ASP A 295 -43.53 -17.37 -2.88
CA ASP A 295 -43.98 -18.75 -2.92
C ASP A 295 -42.81 -19.73 -2.86
N ARG A 296 -43.10 -21.03 -2.87
CA ARG A 296 -42.10 -22.11 -2.79
C ARG A 296 -41.05 -22.07 -3.92
N GLY A 297 -41.40 -21.52 -5.07
CA GLY A 297 -40.50 -21.36 -6.21
C GLY A 297 -39.57 -20.15 -6.11
N THR A 298 -39.77 -19.28 -5.11
CA THR A 298 -38.91 -18.11 -4.89
C THR A 298 -37.54 -18.53 -4.39
N ARG A 299 -36.49 -17.88 -4.91
CA ARG A 299 -35.10 -18.17 -4.52
C ARG A 299 -34.39 -16.98 -3.89
N VAL A 300 -34.71 -15.77 -4.33
CA VAL A 300 -34.10 -14.57 -3.74
C VAL A 300 -35.02 -13.37 -3.90
N VAL A 301 -34.98 -12.50 -2.90
CA VAL A 301 -35.62 -11.18 -2.90
C VAL A 301 -34.56 -10.13 -2.61
N PHE A 302 -34.53 -9.07 -3.42
CA PHE A 302 -33.68 -7.90 -3.28
C PHE A 302 -34.54 -6.69 -2.91
N ILE A 303 -34.06 -5.89 -1.96
CA ILE A 303 -34.59 -4.57 -1.65
C ILE A 303 -33.45 -3.59 -1.89
N ASP A 304 -33.56 -2.82 -2.97
CA ASP A 304 -32.53 -1.90 -3.44
C ASP A 304 -33.01 -0.45 -3.31
N PHE A 305 -32.23 0.40 -2.66
CA PHE A 305 -32.47 1.84 -2.59
C PHE A 305 -31.19 2.63 -2.35
N SER A 306 -31.24 3.93 -2.63
CA SER A 306 -30.10 4.83 -2.49
C SER A 306 -30.47 6.07 -1.69
N VAL A 307 -29.54 6.51 -0.86
CA VAL A 307 -29.71 7.64 0.05
C VAL A 307 -28.53 8.60 -0.13
N TYR A 308 -28.80 9.91 -0.14
CA TYR A 308 -27.78 10.94 -0.27
C TYR A 308 -27.77 11.86 0.95
N ASN A 309 -26.59 12.02 1.56
CA ASN A 309 -26.39 12.98 2.64
C ASN A 309 -25.77 14.27 2.07
N ALA A 310 -26.49 15.38 2.17
CA ALA A 310 -26.06 16.68 1.65
C ALA A 310 -24.96 17.33 2.50
N ASN A 311 -24.91 17.05 3.81
CA ASN A 311 -23.95 17.66 4.74
C ASN A 311 -22.50 17.20 4.47
N ILE A 312 -22.33 15.93 4.13
CA ILE A 312 -21.01 15.32 3.85
C ILE A 312 -20.80 14.97 2.37
N ASN A 313 -21.79 15.19 1.51
CA ASN A 313 -21.76 14.87 0.08
C ASN A 313 -21.36 13.39 -0.18
N LEU A 314 -22.03 12.47 0.52
CA LEU A 314 -21.84 11.02 0.37
C LEU A 314 -23.16 10.34 -0.02
N PHE A 315 -23.05 9.37 -0.91
CA PHE A 315 -24.12 8.46 -1.28
C PHE A 315 -23.99 7.19 -0.45
N CYS A 316 -25.11 6.64 0.01
CA CYS A 316 -25.21 5.32 0.60
C CYS A 316 -26.15 4.49 -0.27
N VAL A 317 -25.64 3.43 -0.87
CA VAL A 317 -26.43 2.48 -1.65
C VAL A 317 -26.63 1.24 -0.81
N LEU A 318 -27.89 0.87 -0.59
CA LEU A 318 -28.28 -0.26 0.22
C LEU A 318 -28.92 -1.32 -0.67
N ARG A 319 -28.40 -2.53 -0.57
CA ARG A 319 -28.97 -3.75 -1.14
C ARG A 319 -29.16 -4.75 0.00
N LEU A 320 -30.40 -4.98 0.38
CA LEU A 320 -30.79 -6.03 1.32
C LEU A 320 -31.23 -7.25 0.52
N VAL A 321 -30.71 -8.43 0.85
CA VAL A 321 -30.94 -9.66 0.09
C VAL A 321 -31.45 -10.73 1.05
N VAL A 322 -32.53 -11.40 0.68
CA VAL A 322 -33.02 -12.57 1.42
C VAL A 322 -33.08 -13.74 0.45
N GLU A 323 -32.23 -14.74 0.70
CA GLU A 323 -32.13 -15.95 -0.10
C GLU A 323 -32.99 -17.05 0.53
N PHE A 324 -33.81 -17.71 -0.29
CA PHE A 324 -34.66 -18.83 0.09
C PHE A 324 -34.09 -20.10 -0.53
N PRO A 325 -33.24 -20.86 0.19
CA PRO A 325 -32.73 -22.13 -0.31
C PRO A 325 -33.89 -23.10 -0.62
N ALA A 326 -33.66 -24.04 -1.54
CA ALA A 326 -34.64 -25.08 -1.89
C ALA A 326 -35.04 -25.98 -0.69
N THR A 327 -34.31 -25.91 0.43
CA THR A 327 -34.62 -26.57 1.70
C THR A 327 -35.75 -25.90 2.49
N GLY A 328 -36.15 -24.66 2.15
CA GLY A 328 -37.33 -23.99 2.71
C GLY A 328 -37.08 -22.96 3.82
N GLY A 329 -35.83 -22.72 4.23
CA GLY A 329 -35.47 -21.64 5.14
C GLY A 329 -35.30 -20.28 4.46
N ALA A 330 -34.87 -19.27 5.21
CA ALA A 330 -34.44 -17.96 4.71
C ALA A 330 -33.04 -17.61 5.24
N ILE A 331 -32.21 -17.00 4.40
CA ILE A 331 -30.84 -16.57 4.71
C ILE A 331 -30.70 -15.10 4.33
N PRO A 332 -30.68 -14.17 5.30
CA PRO A 332 -30.51 -12.76 5.03
C PRO A 332 -29.03 -12.41 4.79
N SER A 333 -28.78 -11.52 3.85
CA SER A 333 -27.48 -10.89 3.62
C SER A 333 -27.67 -9.43 3.19
N TRP A 334 -26.62 -8.62 3.31
CA TRP A 334 -26.72 -7.18 3.07
C TRP A 334 -25.43 -6.62 2.48
N GLN A 335 -25.59 -5.58 1.67
CA GLN A 335 -24.49 -4.79 1.12
C GLN A 335 -24.84 -3.31 1.28
N ILE A 336 -24.09 -2.62 2.13
CA ILE A 336 -24.23 -1.18 2.37
C ILE A 336 -22.93 -0.53 1.89
N ARG A 337 -23.02 0.25 0.79
CA ARG A 337 -21.86 0.89 0.18
C ARG A 337 -21.97 2.40 0.28
N THR A 338 -21.06 2.99 1.04
CA THR A 338 -20.93 4.45 1.11
C THR A 338 -19.88 4.94 0.12
N VAL A 339 -20.28 5.80 -0.82
CA VAL A 339 -19.45 6.24 -1.94
C VAL A 339 -19.58 7.73 -2.20
N LYS A 340 -18.47 8.40 -2.55
CA LYS A 340 -18.44 9.80 -2.98
C LYS A 340 -18.53 9.87 -4.51
N LEU A 341 -19.75 9.98 -5.05
CA LEU A 341 -19.98 10.02 -6.50
C LEU A 341 -19.73 11.43 -7.08
N ILE A 342 -20.16 12.48 -6.39
CA ILE A 342 -19.94 13.88 -6.80
C ILE A 342 -18.64 14.37 -6.17
N ARG A 343 -17.59 14.53 -6.98
CA ARG A 343 -16.25 14.83 -6.45
C ARG A 343 -15.90 16.31 -6.43
N TYR A 344 -16.30 17.11 -7.41
CA TYR A 344 -15.78 18.47 -7.59
C TYR A 344 -16.66 19.52 -6.91
N VAL A 345 -16.67 19.56 -5.57
CA VAL A 345 -17.51 20.51 -4.81
C VAL A 345 -16.67 21.41 -3.91
N SER A 346 -15.79 20.84 -3.09
CA SER A 346 -15.02 21.60 -2.11
C SER A 346 -13.70 22.13 -2.67
N ASN A 347 -13.13 23.16 -2.04
CA ASN A 347 -11.77 23.65 -2.32
C ASN A 347 -10.72 22.54 -2.17
N TRP A 348 -10.89 21.65 -1.18
CA TRP A 348 -10.04 20.47 -1.01
C TRP A 348 -10.14 19.52 -2.21
N ASP A 349 -11.33 19.38 -2.81
CA ASP A 349 -11.51 18.51 -3.98
C ASP A 349 -10.77 19.05 -5.21
N PHE A 350 -10.69 20.38 -5.38
CA PHE A 350 -9.87 20.99 -6.43
C PHE A 350 -8.36 20.76 -6.23
N PHE A 351 -7.88 20.73 -4.99
CA PHE A 351 -6.50 20.33 -4.71
C PHE A 351 -6.24 18.88 -5.13
N ILE A 352 -7.18 17.97 -4.83
CA ILE A 352 -7.09 16.56 -5.27
C ILE A 352 -7.06 16.43 -6.79
N VAL A 353 -7.77 17.29 -7.55
CA VAL A 353 -7.63 17.32 -9.02
C VAL A 353 -6.21 17.63 -9.47
N GLY A 354 -5.51 18.54 -8.76
CA GLY A 354 -4.10 18.81 -9.01
C GLY A 354 -3.22 17.57 -8.83
N CYS A 355 -3.44 16.81 -7.75
CA CYS A 355 -2.79 15.52 -7.52
C CYS A 355 -3.17 14.48 -8.59
N GLU A 356 -4.41 14.45 -9.08
CA GLU A 356 -4.82 13.52 -10.14
C GLU A 356 -4.07 13.78 -11.46
N ILE A 357 -3.85 15.06 -11.80
CA ILE A 357 -3.06 15.45 -12.96
C ILE A 357 -1.58 15.05 -12.75
N ALA A 358 -1.02 15.30 -11.57
CA ALA A 358 0.34 14.89 -11.23
C ALA A 358 0.52 13.36 -11.33
N PHE A 359 -0.44 12.60 -10.82
CA PHE A 359 -0.47 11.14 -10.93
C PHE A 359 -0.46 10.68 -12.39
N CYS A 360 -1.30 11.26 -13.26
CA CYS A 360 -1.31 10.94 -14.68
C CYS A 360 0.06 11.22 -15.35
N ILE A 361 0.74 12.29 -14.95
CA ILE A 361 2.09 12.62 -15.43
C ILE A 361 3.12 11.57 -14.96
N PHE A 362 3.07 11.15 -13.70
CA PHE A 362 3.95 10.09 -13.19
C PHE A 362 3.72 8.74 -13.88
N ILE A 363 2.46 8.35 -14.11
CA ILE A 363 2.14 7.13 -14.83
C ILE A 363 2.68 7.19 -16.26
N PHE A 364 2.52 8.34 -16.94
CA PHE A 364 3.11 8.51 -18.27
C PHE A 364 4.65 8.41 -18.26
N TYR A 365 5.31 9.01 -17.27
CA TYR A 365 6.76 8.90 -17.07
C TYR A 365 7.18 7.44 -16.92
N TYR A 366 6.56 6.69 -16.01
CA TYR A 366 6.88 5.28 -15.78
C TYR A 366 6.57 4.39 -16.99
N ILE A 367 5.47 4.63 -17.73
CA ILE A 367 5.18 3.89 -18.96
C ILE A 367 6.32 4.02 -19.97
N VAL A 368 6.84 5.24 -20.18
CA VAL A 368 7.94 5.46 -21.12
C VAL A 368 9.23 4.82 -20.62
N GLU A 369 9.53 4.94 -19.33
CA GLU A 369 10.67 4.28 -18.67
C GLU A 369 10.63 2.76 -18.89
N GLU A 370 9.52 2.09 -18.56
CA GLU A 370 9.39 0.65 -18.70
C GLU A 370 9.45 0.18 -20.16
N ILE A 371 8.89 0.94 -21.10
CA ILE A 371 8.98 0.60 -22.53
C ILE A 371 10.44 0.64 -23.01
N LEU A 372 11.25 1.59 -22.51
CA LEU A 372 12.67 1.68 -22.86
C LEU A 372 13.45 0.48 -22.30
N GLU A 373 13.24 0.15 -21.03
CA GLU A 373 13.90 -0.99 -20.38
C GLU A 373 13.52 -2.33 -21.00
N LEU A 374 12.23 -2.52 -21.31
CA LEU A 374 11.71 -3.73 -21.93
C LEU A 374 12.24 -3.90 -23.37
N ARG A 375 12.45 -2.80 -24.11
CA ARG A 375 13.08 -2.87 -25.45
C ARG A 375 14.55 -3.29 -25.40
N ILE A 376 15.28 -2.88 -24.37
CA ILE A 376 16.71 -3.18 -24.22
C ILE A 376 16.90 -4.63 -23.72
N HIS A 377 16.19 -5.01 -22.65
CA HIS A 377 16.43 -6.26 -21.92
C HIS A 377 15.48 -7.41 -22.32
N ARG A 378 14.41 -7.13 -23.09
CA ARG A 378 13.44 -8.10 -23.62
C ARG A 378 12.92 -9.09 -22.56
N LEU A 379 13.28 -10.37 -22.66
CA LEU A 379 12.80 -11.43 -21.78
C LEU A 379 13.54 -11.47 -20.45
N ARG A 380 14.79 -10.99 -20.39
CA ARG A 380 15.57 -10.95 -19.14
C ARG A 380 14.95 -9.98 -18.12
N TYR A 381 14.25 -8.96 -18.60
CA TYR A 381 13.53 -8.00 -17.78
C TYR A 381 12.49 -8.67 -16.86
N LEU A 382 11.77 -9.69 -17.36
CA LEU A 382 10.71 -10.39 -16.61
C LEU A 382 11.24 -11.35 -15.54
N SER A 383 12.56 -11.55 -15.44
CA SER A 383 13.15 -12.41 -14.41
C SER A 383 13.28 -11.71 -13.05
N SER A 384 13.25 -10.37 -13.03
CA SER A 384 13.38 -9.57 -11.81
C SER A 384 12.00 -9.32 -11.18
N ILE A 385 11.87 -9.64 -9.90
CA ILE A 385 10.61 -9.47 -9.16
C ILE A 385 10.22 -8.00 -9.04
N TRP A 386 11.22 -7.12 -8.90
CA TRP A 386 11.01 -5.68 -8.84
C TRP A 386 10.39 -5.13 -10.13
N ASN A 387 10.85 -5.64 -11.27
CA ASN A 387 10.36 -5.25 -12.59
C ASN A 387 8.92 -5.75 -12.83
N ILE A 388 8.59 -6.96 -12.36
CA ILE A 388 7.21 -7.47 -12.38
C ILE A 388 6.30 -6.56 -11.54
N LEU A 389 6.76 -6.16 -10.35
CA LEU A 389 6.02 -5.25 -9.48
C LEU A 389 5.77 -3.90 -10.17
N ASP A 390 6.77 -3.37 -10.86
CA ASP A 390 6.66 -2.12 -11.63
C ASP A 390 5.57 -2.21 -12.71
N LEU A 391 5.54 -3.33 -13.44
CA LEU A 391 4.53 -3.59 -14.47
C LEU A 391 3.12 -3.75 -13.89
N VAL A 392 2.99 -4.40 -12.73
CA VAL A 392 1.70 -4.55 -12.02
C VAL A 392 1.16 -3.20 -11.56
N VAL A 393 1.99 -2.35 -10.92
CA VAL A 393 1.58 -1.01 -10.47
C VAL A 393 1.09 -0.16 -11.64
N ILE A 394 1.79 -0.18 -12.77
CA ILE A 394 1.40 0.57 -13.98
C ILE A 394 0.08 0.04 -14.55
N LEU A 395 -0.08 -1.29 -14.66
CA LEU A 395 -1.30 -1.90 -15.16
C LEU A 395 -2.53 -1.49 -14.33
N LEU A 396 -2.43 -1.64 -13.00
CA LEU A 396 -3.50 -1.25 -12.08
C LEU A 396 -3.80 0.25 -12.15
N SER A 397 -2.78 1.09 -12.34
CA SER A 397 -2.95 2.54 -12.46
C SER A 397 -3.65 2.96 -13.76
N ILE A 398 -3.37 2.30 -14.88
CA ILE A 398 -4.08 2.55 -16.15
C ILE A 398 -5.56 2.16 -16.01
N MET A 399 -5.84 1.00 -15.40
CA MET A 399 -7.22 0.57 -15.11
C MET A 399 -7.93 1.58 -14.20
N ALA A 400 -7.24 2.14 -13.20
CA ALA A 400 -7.78 3.14 -12.30
C ALA A 400 -8.22 4.42 -13.04
N VAL A 401 -7.38 4.91 -13.96
CA VAL A 401 -7.70 6.10 -14.78
C VAL A 401 -8.88 5.83 -15.71
N GLY A 402 -8.91 4.67 -16.37
CA GLY A 402 -10.04 4.27 -17.23
C GLY A 402 -11.36 4.22 -16.47
N PHE A 403 -11.37 3.59 -15.29
CA PHE A 403 -12.57 3.53 -14.45
C PHE A 403 -13.01 4.92 -13.95
N HIS A 404 -12.06 5.79 -13.60
CA HIS A 404 -12.36 7.14 -13.16
C HIS A 404 -13.17 7.93 -14.21
N ILE A 405 -12.77 7.81 -15.49
CA ILE A 405 -13.46 8.46 -16.62
C ILE A 405 -14.86 7.84 -16.78
N PHE A 406 -14.95 6.50 -16.82
CA PHE A 406 -16.23 5.79 -16.96
C PHE A 406 -17.24 6.19 -15.89
N ARG A 407 -16.82 6.17 -14.62
CA ARG A 407 -17.66 6.56 -13.47
C ARG A 407 -18.19 7.98 -13.62
N THR A 408 -17.34 8.94 -14.00
CA THR A 408 -17.72 10.35 -14.11
C THR A 408 -18.79 10.56 -15.19
N LEU A 409 -18.68 9.87 -16.33
CA LEU A 409 -19.68 9.92 -17.39
C LEU A 409 -21.01 9.31 -16.92
N GLU A 410 -20.95 8.15 -16.25
CA GLU A 410 -22.14 7.42 -15.84
C GLU A 410 -22.91 8.11 -14.70
N VAL A 411 -22.21 8.68 -13.71
CA VAL A 411 -22.83 9.49 -12.63
C VAL A 411 -23.62 10.66 -13.23
N ASN A 412 -23.02 11.38 -14.17
CA ASN A 412 -23.68 12.53 -14.81
C ASN A 412 -24.92 12.10 -15.60
N ARG A 413 -24.88 10.93 -16.25
CA ARG A 413 -26.03 10.35 -16.96
C ARG A 413 -27.18 9.99 -16.02
N LEU A 414 -26.89 9.25 -14.95
CA LEU A 414 -27.89 8.79 -13.97
C LEU A 414 -28.49 9.97 -13.19
N MET A 415 -27.64 10.88 -12.72
CA MET A 415 -28.09 12.08 -12.01
C MET A 415 -28.95 12.96 -12.91
N GLY A 416 -28.58 13.14 -14.18
CA GLY A 416 -29.38 13.88 -15.16
C GLY A 416 -30.78 13.31 -15.36
N LYS A 417 -30.94 11.98 -15.33
CA LYS A 417 -32.26 11.32 -15.41
C LYS A 417 -33.10 11.53 -14.15
N LEU A 418 -32.50 11.37 -12.98
CA LEU A 418 -33.19 11.55 -11.69
C LEU A 418 -33.70 12.99 -11.48
N LEU A 419 -32.92 13.98 -11.93
CA LEU A 419 -33.34 15.38 -11.85
C LEU A 419 -34.54 15.68 -12.75
N GLN A 420 -34.73 14.94 -13.85
CA GLN A 420 -35.90 15.07 -14.72
C GLN A 420 -37.11 14.28 -14.19
N GLN A 421 -36.88 13.10 -13.60
CA GLN A 421 -37.92 12.22 -13.08
C GLN A 421 -37.60 11.77 -11.64
N PRO A 422 -38.06 12.52 -10.62
CA PRO A 422 -37.69 12.27 -9.22
C PRO A 422 -38.36 11.02 -8.63
N ASN A 423 -39.44 10.51 -9.23
CA ASN A 423 -40.17 9.33 -8.75
C ASN A 423 -39.73 8.02 -9.43
N MET A 424 -38.65 8.04 -10.20
CA MET A 424 -38.12 6.85 -10.86
C MET A 424 -37.05 6.19 -9.98
N TYR A 425 -37.00 4.86 -9.97
CA TYR A 425 -35.85 4.14 -9.42
C TYR A 425 -34.59 4.43 -10.26
N ALA A 426 -33.47 4.70 -9.60
CA ALA A 426 -32.17 4.78 -10.24
C ALA A 426 -31.22 3.74 -9.67
N ASP A 427 -30.66 2.93 -10.58
CA ASP A 427 -29.69 1.92 -10.21
C ASP A 427 -28.31 2.52 -9.97
N PHE A 428 -28.01 2.83 -8.71
CA PHE A 428 -26.65 3.18 -8.28
C PHE A 428 -25.85 1.98 -7.80
N GLU A 429 -26.43 0.78 -7.75
CA GLU A 429 -25.75 -0.41 -7.23
C GLU A 429 -24.56 -0.78 -8.10
N PHE A 430 -24.76 -0.85 -9.42
CA PHE A 430 -23.70 -1.19 -10.36
C PHE A 430 -22.51 -0.22 -10.25
N LEU A 431 -22.81 1.06 -10.13
CA LEU A 431 -21.82 2.11 -9.98
C LEU A 431 -21.09 2.01 -8.63
N ALA A 432 -21.83 1.74 -7.54
CA ALA A 432 -21.25 1.55 -6.21
C ALA A 432 -20.41 0.27 -6.10
N PHE A 433 -20.81 -0.81 -6.79
CA PHE A 433 -20.05 -2.05 -6.92
C PHE A 433 -18.68 -1.75 -7.50
N TRP A 434 -18.65 -1.15 -8.68
CA TRP A 434 -17.39 -0.85 -9.35
C TRP A 434 -16.56 0.20 -8.60
N GLN A 435 -17.18 1.17 -7.92
CA GLN A 435 -16.45 2.09 -7.05
C GLN A 435 -15.77 1.35 -5.89
N THR A 436 -16.40 0.32 -5.34
CA THR A 436 -15.80 -0.53 -4.30
C THR A 436 -14.63 -1.33 -4.88
N GLN A 437 -14.79 -1.91 -6.07
CA GLN A 437 -13.69 -2.61 -6.75
C GLN A 437 -12.52 -1.68 -7.07
N TYR A 438 -12.80 -0.45 -7.50
CA TYR A 438 -11.78 0.58 -7.71
C TYR A 438 -11.04 0.92 -6.42
N ASN A 439 -11.75 1.08 -5.30
CA ASN A 439 -11.12 1.31 -4.00
C ASN A 439 -10.23 0.13 -3.58
N ASN A 440 -10.70 -1.11 -3.75
CA ASN A 440 -9.92 -2.32 -3.48
C ASN A 440 -8.66 -2.40 -4.35
N MET A 441 -8.81 -2.12 -5.65
CA MET A 441 -7.71 -2.10 -6.61
C MET A 441 -6.66 -1.04 -6.23
N ASN A 442 -7.09 0.16 -5.86
CA ASN A 442 -6.19 1.22 -5.42
C ASN A 442 -5.49 0.89 -4.10
N ALA A 443 -6.17 0.21 -3.17
CA ALA A 443 -5.55 -0.23 -1.92
C ALA A 443 -4.43 -1.25 -2.19
N VAL A 444 -4.68 -2.21 -3.09
CA VAL A 444 -3.67 -3.18 -3.54
C VAL A 444 -2.52 -2.49 -4.27
N ASN A 445 -2.81 -1.53 -5.15
CA ASN A 445 -1.79 -0.75 -5.85
C ASN A 445 -0.90 0.03 -4.87
N LEU A 446 -1.50 0.68 -3.86
CA LEU A 446 -0.77 1.39 -2.80
C LEU A 446 0.09 0.42 -1.98
N PHE A 447 -0.41 -0.77 -1.66
CA PHE A 447 0.37 -1.80 -0.95
C PHE A 447 1.62 -2.21 -1.74
N PHE A 448 1.50 -2.49 -3.04
CA PHE A 448 2.66 -2.79 -3.88
C PHE A 448 3.61 -1.60 -3.99
N ALA A 449 3.09 -0.38 -4.08
CA ALA A 449 3.92 0.82 -4.07
C ALA A 449 4.73 0.95 -2.77
N TRP A 450 4.15 0.64 -1.61
CA TRP A 450 4.91 0.61 -0.35
C TRP A 450 6.00 -0.47 -0.33
N ILE A 451 5.71 -1.67 -0.84
CA ILE A 451 6.71 -2.76 -0.94
C ILE A 451 7.88 -2.35 -1.84
N LYS A 452 7.62 -1.64 -2.94
CA LYS A 452 8.68 -1.20 -3.88
C LYS A 452 9.75 -0.34 -3.23
N ILE A 453 9.45 0.36 -2.12
CA ILE A 453 10.45 1.13 -1.38
C ILE A 453 11.62 0.25 -0.93
N PHE A 454 11.39 -1.04 -0.65
CA PHE A 454 12.45 -1.98 -0.27
C PHE A 454 13.54 -2.12 -1.34
N LYS A 455 13.22 -1.96 -2.64
CA LYS A 455 14.21 -1.90 -3.74
C LYS A 455 15.27 -0.84 -3.45
N TYR A 456 14.83 0.35 -3.02
CA TYR A 456 15.67 1.50 -2.77
C TYR A 456 16.24 1.56 -1.34
N ILE A 457 15.70 0.80 -0.37
CA ILE A 457 16.24 0.72 1.01
C ILE A 457 17.41 -0.28 1.10
N SER A 458 17.65 -1.08 0.04
CA SER A 458 18.74 -2.05 -0.04
C SER A 458 20.18 -1.46 -0.02
N PHE A 459 20.34 -0.15 0.19
CA PHE A 459 21.65 0.49 0.43
C PHE A 459 22.26 0.19 1.81
N ASN A 460 21.55 -0.51 2.70
CA ASN A 460 22.08 -0.93 4.00
C ASN A 460 22.41 -2.43 4.00
N LYS A 461 23.63 -2.77 4.44
CA LYS A 461 24.14 -4.15 4.59
C LYS A 461 23.17 -5.06 5.34
N THR A 462 22.51 -4.57 6.39
CA THR A 462 21.54 -5.37 7.16
C THR A 462 20.26 -5.69 6.40
N MET A 463 19.81 -4.79 5.51
CA MET A 463 18.60 -4.99 4.70
C MET A 463 18.90 -5.89 3.50
N THR A 464 20.08 -5.74 2.89
CA THR A 464 20.57 -6.67 1.86
C THR A 464 20.71 -8.09 2.41
N GLN A 465 21.19 -8.24 3.65
CA GLN A 465 21.25 -9.53 4.33
C GLN A 465 19.85 -10.19 4.44
N LEU A 466 18.83 -9.44 4.86
CA LEU A 466 17.45 -9.95 4.96
C LEU A 466 16.89 -10.35 3.59
N SER A 467 17.04 -9.49 2.58
CA SER A 467 16.54 -9.76 1.23
C SER A 467 17.24 -10.94 0.57
N SER A 468 18.56 -11.04 0.72
CA SER A 468 19.36 -12.16 0.19
C SER A 468 19.04 -13.48 0.89
N THR A 469 18.82 -13.44 2.22
CA THR A 469 18.33 -14.61 2.97
C THR A 469 17.01 -15.12 2.40
N LEU A 470 16.03 -14.22 2.21
CA LEU A 470 14.71 -14.58 1.70
C LEU A 470 14.78 -15.14 0.27
N ALA A 471 15.62 -14.53 -0.58
CA ALA A 471 15.83 -14.97 -1.95
C ALA A 471 16.44 -16.38 -2.02
N ARG A 472 17.48 -16.64 -1.22
CA ARG A 472 18.20 -17.91 -1.19
C ARG A 472 17.33 -19.03 -0.63
N CYS A 473 16.60 -18.77 0.46
CA CYS A 473 15.70 -19.77 1.05
C CYS A 473 14.40 -19.95 0.26
N ALA A 474 14.07 -19.08 -0.70
CA ALA A 474 12.81 -19.15 -1.44
C ALA A 474 12.61 -20.49 -2.15
N LYS A 475 13.67 -21.08 -2.73
CA LYS A 475 13.60 -22.39 -3.39
C LYS A 475 13.27 -23.52 -2.40
N ASP A 476 13.93 -23.52 -1.25
CA ASP A 476 13.73 -24.54 -0.22
C ASP A 476 12.36 -24.38 0.46
N ILE A 477 11.95 -23.14 0.73
CA ILE A 477 10.62 -22.80 1.21
C ILE A 477 9.56 -23.24 0.20
N LEU A 478 9.76 -22.99 -1.11
CA LEU A 478 8.80 -23.39 -2.14
C LEU A 478 8.66 -24.92 -2.20
N GLY A 479 9.77 -25.65 -2.11
CA GLY A 479 9.76 -27.11 -2.02
C GLY A 479 9.01 -27.61 -0.78
N PHE A 480 9.26 -26.99 0.38
CA PHE A 480 8.54 -27.31 1.61
C PHE A 480 7.06 -26.92 1.56
N ALA A 481 6.71 -25.79 0.94
CA ALA A 481 5.34 -25.29 0.83
C ALA A 481 4.45 -26.32 0.13
N VAL A 482 4.95 -27.04 -0.87
CA VAL A 482 4.22 -28.14 -1.52
C VAL A 482 3.85 -29.22 -0.50
N MET A 483 4.80 -29.66 0.34
CA MET A 483 4.53 -30.65 1.39
C MET A 483 3.53 -30.13 2.43
N PHE A 484 3.67 -28.86 2.84
CA PHE A 484 2.74 -28.20 3.74
C PHE A 484 1.32 -28.19 3.18
N PHE A 485 1.13 -27.71 1.94
CA PHE A 485 -0.19 -27.60 1.32
C PHE A 485 -0.84 -28.96 1.07
N LEU A 486 -0.08 -30.01 0.80
CA LEU A 486 -0.61 -31.38 0.69
C LEU A 486 -1.27 -31.83 2.01
N VAL A 487 -0.56 -31.67 3.13
CA VAL A 487 -1.10 -32.00 4.46
C VAL A 487 -2.26 -31.07 4.82
N PHE A 488 -2.10 -29.78 4.57
CA PHE A 488 -3.10 -28.75 4.85
C PHE A 488 -4.43 -29.04 4.14
N PHE A 489 -4.41 -29.24 2.82
CA PHE A 489 -5.62 -29.57 2.05
C PHE A 489 -6.20 -30.94 2.39
N ALA A 490 -5.38 -31.92 2.75
CA ALA A 490 -5.89 -33.21 3.23
C ALA A 490 -6.73 -33.03 4.51
N TYR A 491 -6.26 -32.23 5.46
CA TYR A 491 -7.04 -31.89 6.66
C TYR A 491 -8.23 -30.96 6.34
N ALA A 492 -8.15 -30.12 5.30
CA ALA A 492 -9.26 -29.26 4.90
C ALA A 492 -10.43 -30.12 4.38
N GLN A 493 -10.11 -31.09 3.51
CA GLN A 493 -11.05 -32.06 2.99
C GLN A 493 -11.62 -32.94 4.10
N LEU A 494 -10.77 -33.43 5.02
CA LEU A 494 -11.21 -34.22 6.16
C LEU A 494 -12.18 -33.42 7.05
N GLY A 495 -11.85 -32.15 7.36
CA GLY A 495 -12.71 -31.27 8.16
C GLY A 495 -14.04 -30.98 7.47
N TYR A 496 -14.03 -30.73 6.17
CA TYR A 496 -15.25 -30.53 5.36
C TYR A 496 -16.18 -31.75 5.42
N LEU A 497 -15.63 -32.95 5.23
CA LEU A 497 -16.42 -34.19 5.24
C LEU A 497 -16.92 -34.57 6.64
N LEU A 498 -16.14 -34.30 7.70
CA LEU A 498 -16.52 -34.64 9.07
C LEU A 498 -17.50 -33.65 9.69
N PHE A 499 -17.28 -32.35 9.48
CA PHE A 499 -17.96 -31.28 10.23
C PHE A 499 -18.83 -30.37 9.36
N GLY A 500 -18.76 -30.45 8.03
CA GLY A 500 -19.42 -29.50 7.14
C GLY A 500 -20.95 -29.50 7.20
N THR A 501 -21.57 -30.58 7.68
CA THR A 501 -23.03 -30.67 7.86
C THR A 501 -23.52 -30.06 9.18
N GLN A 502 -22.64 -29.87 10.17
CA GLN A 502 -23.01 -29.45 11.53
C GLN A 502 -22.42 -28.10 11.94
N VAL A 503 -21.24 -27.74 11.41
CA VAL A 503 -20.49 -26.56 11.84
C VAL A 503 -20.32 -25.58 10.68
N GLU A 504 -20.81 -24.35 10.86
CA GLU A 504 -20.80 -23.33 9.81
C GLU A 504 -19.39 -22.99 9.30
N ASN A 505 -18.40 -22.99 10.20
CA ASN A 505 -16.99 -22.76 9.87
C ASN A 505 -16.41 -23.82 8.91
N PHE A 506 -17.05 -24.98 8.80
CA PHE A 506 -16.69 -26.06 7.88
C PHE A 506 -17.71 -26.26 6.75
N SER A 507 -18.71 -25.38 6.61
CA SER A 507 -19.83 -25.53 5.67
C SER A 507 -19.44 -25.52 4.19
N THR A 508 -18.35 -24.85 3.83
CA THR A 508 -17.79 -24.86 2.47
C THR A 508 -16.30 -25.18 2.52
N PHE A 509 -15.78 -25.80 1.46
CA PHE A 509 -14.35 -26.14 1.38
C PHE A 509 -13.44 -24.91 1.55
N VAL A 510 -13.84 -23.76 1.01
CA VAL A 510 -13.12 -22.49 1.16
C VAL A 510 -13.17 -21.99 2.61
N LYS A 511 -14.34 -22.02 3.27
CA LYS A 511 -14.43 -21.70 4.70
C LYS A 511 -13.57 -22.65 5.55
N CYS A 512 -13.49 -23.93 5.20
CA CYS A 512 -12.61 -24.90 5.90
C CYS A 512 -11.14 -24.48 5.84
N ILE A 513 -10.65 -24.06 4.67
CA ILE A 513 -9.28 -23.54 4.50
C ILE A 513 -9.03 -22.35 5.43
N PHE A 514 -9.96 -21.38 5.48
CA PHE A 514 -9.81 -20.22 6.37
C PHE A 514 -9.88 -20.62 7.84
N THR A 515 -10.78 -21.51 8.22
CA THR A 515 -10.90 -22.03 9.58
C THR A 515 -9.61 -22.71 10.03
N GLN A 516 -8.93 -23.44 9.15
CA GLN A 516 -7.64 -24.04 9.45
C GLN A 516 -6.53 -23.03 9.70
N PHE A 517 -6.47 -21.95 8.92
CA PHE A 517 -5.55 -20.84 9.21
C PHE A 517 -5.89 -20.17 10.55
N ARG A 518 -7.18 -19.98 10.87
CA ARG A 518 -7.60 -19.44 12.18
C ARG A 518 -7.18 -20.34 13.33
N ILE A 519 -7.28 -21.67 13.18
CA ILE A 519 -6.77 -22.63 14.17
C ILE A 519 -5.25 -22.45 14.40
N ILE A 520 -4.45 -22.24 13.34
CA ILE A 520 -3.00 -21.98 13.48
C ILE A 520 -2.73 -20.68 14.26
N LEU A 521 -3.55 -19.66 14.06
CA LEU A 521 -3.48 -18.38 14.78
C LEU A 521 -4.00 -18.46 16.23
N GLY A 522 -4.65 -19.58 16.61
CA GLY A 522 -5.22 -19.79 17.94
C GLY A 522 -6.67 -19.34 18.11
N ASP A 523 -7.36 -18.97 17.02
CA ASP A 523 -8.78 -18.61 17.02
C ASP A 523 -9.62 -19.78 16.50
N PHE A 524 -10.29 -20.50 17.39
CA PHE A 524 -11.09 -21.67 17.02
C PHE A 524 -12.22 -21.94 18.01
N ASP A 525 -13.37 -22.40 17.49
CA ASP A 525 -14.48 -22.88 18.30
C ASP A 525 -14.39 -24.40 18.47
N TYR A 526 -13.64 -24.84 19.49
CA TYR A 526 -13.48 -26.26 19.79
C TYR A 526 -14.79 -26.92 20.22
N ASN A 527 -15.68 -26.19 20.91
CA ASN A 527 -16.93 -26.74 21.41
C ASN A 527 -17.84 -27.15 20.24
N ALA A 528 -17.90 -26.35 19.17
CA ALA A 528 -18.64 -26.73 17.96
C ALA A 528 -18.09 -28.01 17.32
N ILE A 529 -16.77 -28.19 17.29
CA ILE A 529 -16.11 -29.38 16.72
C ILE A 529 -16.39 -30.62 17.56
N ASP A 530 -16.29 -30.52 18.88
CA ASP A 530 -16.56 -31.64 19.81
C ASP A 530 -18.05 -32.04 19.80
N ASN A 531 -18.95 -31.06 19.74
CA ASN A 531 -20.39 -31.31 19.64
C ASN A 531 -20.79 -31.99 18.32
N ALA A 532 -20.11 -31.66 17.22
CA ALA A 532 -20.37 -32.29 15.93
C ALA A 532 -19.94 -33.77 15.92
N ASN A 533 -18.76 -34.08 16.49
CA ASN A 533 -18.35 -35.47 16.69
C ASN A 533 -17.41 -35.60 17.91
N ARG A 534 -17.93 -36.17 19.00
CA ARG A 534 -17.22 -36.33 20.27
C ARG A 534 -15.95 -37.17 20.22
N ILE A 535 -15.76 -37.98 19.18
CA ILE A 535 -14.56 -38.83 19.04
C ILE A 535 -13.65 -38.28 17.97
N LEU A 536 -14.16 -38.09 16.75
CA LEU A 536 -13.35 -37.63 15.61
C LEU A 536 -13.00 -36.15 15.70
N GLY A 537 -13.79 -35.33 16.42
CA GLY A 537 -13.51 -33.92 16.66
C GLY A 537 -12.21 -33.68 17.42
N PRO A 538 -12.08 -34.20 18.65
CA PRO A 538 -10.84 -34.11 19.42
C PRO A 538 -9.64 -34.74 18.70
N VAL A 539 -9.83 -35.89 18.05
CA VAL A 539 -8.77 -36.55 17.29
C VAL A 539 -8.28 -35.66 16.15
N TYR A 540 -9.19 -35.15 15.32
CA TYR A 540 -8.87 -34.22 14.23
C TYR A 540 -8.09 -33.00 14.73
N PHE A 541 -8.59 -32.36 15.79
CA PHE A 541 -8.00 -31.14 16.33
C PHE A 541 -6.59 -31.38 16.88
N VAL A 542 -6.41 -32.41 17.72
CA VAL A 542 -5.12 -32.72 18.35
C VAL A 542 -4.09 -33.13 17.29
N THR A 543 -4.47 -33.97 16.32
CA THR A 543 -3.52 -34.38 15.27
C THR A 543 -3.17 -33.22 14.35
N TYR A 544 -4.14 -32.38 13.98
CA TYR A 544 -3.88 -31.19 13.16
C TYR A 544 -2.91 -30.23 13.85
N VAL A 545 -3.15 -29.88 15.11
CA VAL A 545 -2.25 -29.01 15.89
C VAL A 545 -0.87 -29.67 16.02
N PHE A 546 -0.80 -30.98 16.30
CA PHE A 546 0.48 -31.68 16.37
C PHE A 546 1.30 -31.58 15.07
N PHE A 547 0.72 -31.98 13.94
CA PHE A 547 1.45 -32.01 12.67
C PHE A 547 1.70 -30.62 12.08
N VAL A 548 0.69 -29.75 12.08
CA VAL A 548 0.80 -28.45 11.39
C VAL A 548 1.55 -27.43 12.24
N PHE A 549 1.25 -27.33 13.53
CA PHE A 549 1.90 -26.36 14.40
C PHE A 549 3.29 -26.84 14.85
N PHE A 550 3.38 -28.02 15.47
CA PHE A 550 4.67 -28.44 16.06
C PHE A 550 5.67 -29.01 15.06
N VAL A 551 5.23 -29.66 13.98
CA VAL A 551 6.15 -30.21 12.98
C VAL A 551 6.39 -29.21 11.85
N LEU A 552 5.34 -28.83 11.12
CA LEU A 552 5.50 -28.07 9.88
C LEU A 552 5.95 -26.61 10.12
N LEU A 553 5.38 -25.90 11.10
CA LEU A 553 5.78 -24.51 11.38
C LEU A 553 7.22 -24.42 11.90
N ASN A 554 7.64 -25.36 12.75
CA ASN A 554 9.02 -25.42 13.23
C ASN A 554 10.02 -25.80 12.13
N MET A 555 9.61 -26.63 11.16
CA MET A 555 10.45 -26.94 9.99
C MET A 555 10.65 -25.70 9.11
N PHE A 556 9.60 -24.90 8.90
CA PHE A 556 9.69 -23.62 8.19
C PHE A 556 10.69 -22.65 8.86
N LEU A 557 10.61 -22.52 10.18
CA LEU A 557 11.56 -21.70 10.95
C LEU A 557 12.99 -22.21 10.86
N ALA A 558 13.19 -23.53 10.87
CA ALA A 558 14.50 -24.14 10.74
C ALA A 558 15.16 -23.81 9.39
N ILE A 559 14.42 -23.91 8.27
CA ILE A 559 14.92 -23.57 6.92
C ILE A 559 15.39 -22.12 6.88
N ILE A 560 14.56 -21.19 7.37
CA ILE A 560 14.90 -19.75 7.37
C ILE A 560 16.13 -19.48 8.22
N ASN A 561 16.20 -20.09 9.42
CA ASN A 561 17.30 -19.84 10.34
C ASN A 561 18.65 -20.37 9.82
N ASP A 562 18.63 -21.50 9.11
CA ASP A 562 19.83 -22.08 8.50
C ASP A 562 20.37 -21.17 7.38
N THR A 563 19.51 -20.78 6.43
CA THR A 563 19.90 -19.85 5.36
C THR A 563 20.30 -18.48 5.89
N TYR A 564 19.61 -17.97 6.92
CA TYR A 564 19.97 -16.69 7.57
C TYR A 564 21.38 -16.74 8.17
N SER A 565 21.71 -17.85 8.82
CA SER A 565 23.03 -18.05 9.43
C SER A 565 24.11 -18.13 8.35
N GLU A 566 23.86 -18.85 7.25
CA GLU A 566 24.78 -18.94 6.11
C GLU A 566 25.04 -17.56 5.47
N VAL A 567 23.98 -16.80 5.16
CA VAL A 567 24.09 -15.46 4.56
C VAL A 567 24.78 -14.49 5.52
N LYS A 568 24.55 -14.61 6.83
CA LYS A 568 25.23 -13.80 7.84
C LYS A 568 26.75 -14.04 7.85
N GLU A 569 27.17 -15.30 7.75
CA GLU A 569 28.60 -15.65 7.69
C GLU A 569 29.25 -15.14 6.40
N GLU A 570 28.56 -15.26 5.26
CA GLU A 570 29.05 -14.76 3.97
C GLU A 570 29.22 -13.23 3.96
N LEU A 571 28.24 -12.49 4.48
CA LEU A 571 28.33 -11.03 4.61
C LEU A 571 29.32 -10.57 5.69
N ALA A 572 29.64 -11.39 6.70
CA ALA A 572 30.71 -11.10 7.63
C ALA A 572 32.11 -11.19 6.96
N GLY A 573 32.24 -12.02 5.92
CA GLY A 573 33.46 -12.16 5.10
C GLY A 573 33.66 -11.04 4.08
N GLN A 574 32.59 -10.37 3.63
CA GLN A 574 32.69 -9.18 2.77
C GLN A 574 33.04 -7.92 3.56
N LYS A 575 34.12 -7.24 3.15
CA LYS A 575 34.49 -5.90 3.65
C LYS A 575 33.29 -4.95 3.49
N ASP A 576 33.06 -4.09 4.48
CA ASP A 576 31.96 -3.11 4.50
C ASP A 576 32.09 -2.11 3.33
N GLU A 577 31.58 -2.51 2.17
CA GLU A 577 31.64 -1.73 0.92
C GLU A 577 30.46 -0.77 0.75
N LEU A 578 29.50 -0.76 1.68
CA LEU A 578 28.36 0.16 1.70
C LEU A 578 28.54 1.23 2.78
N GLN A 579 29.32 2.25 2.47
CA GLN A 579 29.36 3.47 3.25
C GLN A 579 28.75 4.62 2.44
N LEU A 580 27.41 4.62 2.33
CA LEU A 580 26.66 5.83 2.02
C LEU A 580 27.05 6.96 2.99
N SER A 581 27.39 6.60 4.23
CA SER A 581 28.04 7.47 5.22
C SER A 581 29.36 8.05 4.72
N ASP A 582 30.27 7.26 4.16
CA ASP A 582 31.56 7.75 3.66
C ASP A 582 31.41 8.56 2.38
N LEU A 583 30.49 8.21 1.48
CA LEU A 583 30.24 8.99 0.26
C LEU A 583 29.53 10.31 0.54
N LEU A 584 28.54 10.32 1.44
CA LEU A 584 27.91 11.56 1.93
C LEU A 584 28.92 12.40 2.71
N ARG A 585 29.76 11.77 3.54
CA ARG A 585 30.85 12.44 4.26
C ARG A 585 31.90 12.98 3.29
N GLN A 586 32.22 12.27 2.22
CA GLN A 586 33.17 12.72 1.20
C GLN A 586 32.59 13.86 0.36
N GLY A 587 31.30 13.79 -0.01
CA GLY A 587 30.56 14.86 -0.67
C GLY A 587 30.47 16.12 0.19
N TYR A 588 30.13 15.96 1.47
CA TYR A 588 30.11 17.02 2.48
C TYR A 588 31.51 17.62 2.72
N ASN A 589 32.53 16.77 2.86
CA ASN A 589 33.91 17.24 3.03
C ASN A 589 34.42 17.98 1.79
N LYS A 590 33.96 17.62 0.59
CA LYS A 590 34.32 18.29 -0.68
C LYS A 590 33.64 19.65 -0.80
N THR A 591 32.37 19.79 -0.42
CA THR A 591 31.69 21.09 -0.35
C THR A 591 32.25 21.97 0.76
N LEU A 592 32.54 21.39 1.93
CA LEU A 592 33.18 22.10 3.04
C LEU A 592 34.57 22.60 2.65
N ARG A 593 35.41 21.77 2.01
CA ARG A 593 36.72 22.21 1.48
C ARG A 593 36.59 23.35 0.47
N ARG A 594 35.61 23.31 -0.44
CA ARG A 594 35.36 24.40 -1.39
C ARG A 594 34.97 25.71 -0.71
N LEU A 595 34.14 25.65 0.33
CA LEU A 595 33.74 26.83 1.10
C LEU A 595 34.89 27.38 1.95
N HIS A 596 35.74 26.51 2.51
CA HIS A 596 36.98 26.92 3.19
C HIS A 596 37.98 27.60 2.24
N LEU A 597 38.23 27.02 1.06
CA LEU A 597 39.07 27.63 0.02
C LEU A 597 38.52 28.99 -0.43
N ARG A 598 37.20 29.12 -0.60
CA ARG A 598 36.55 30.40 -0.94
C ARG A 598 36.70 31.43 0.18
N LYS A 599 36.65 31.00 1.45
CA LYS A 599 36.87 31.85 2.62
C LYS A 599 38.30 32.35 2.71
N GLU A 600 39.29 31.49 2.47
CA GLU A 600 40.72 31.87 2.42
C GLU A 600 40.96 32.89 1.31
N GLN A 601 40.46 32.63 0.10
CA GLN A 601 40.55 33.58 -1.02
C GLN A 601 39.97 34.97 -0.68
N VAL A 602 38.77 35.02 -0.09
CA VAL A 602 38.15 36.31 0.31
C VAL A 602 38.95 36.99 1.42
N SER A 603 39.52 36.22 2.36
CA SER A 603 40.36 36.75 3.44
C SER A 603 41.69 37.31 2.94
N ASP A 604 42.31 36.67 1.95
CA ASP A 604 43.63 37.09 1.45
C ASP A 604 43.50 38.31 0.53
N VAL A 605 42.44 38.39 -0.29
CA VAL A 605 42.10 39.62 -1.02
C VAL A 605 41.83 40.78 -0.06
N GLN A 606 41.14 40.53 1.07
CA GLN A 606 40.89 41.56 2.09
C GLN A 606 42.19 42.03 2.76
N LYS A 607 43.16 41.14 3.04
CA LYS A 607 44.46 41.52 3.61
C LYS A 607 45.28 42.37 2.65
N VAL A 608 45.30 42.02 1.36
CA VAL A 608 46.03 42.80 0.34
C VAL A 608 45.46 44.21 0.21
N LEU A 609 44.12 44.36 0.26
CA LEU A 609 43.46 45.66 0.26
C LEU A 609 43.71 46.49 1.53
N GLN A 610 43.98 45.84 2.68
CA GLN A 610 44.28 46.53 3.95
C GLN A 610 45.76 46.88 4.12
N ALA A 611 46.66 46.23 3.38
CA ALA A 611 48.11 46.42 3.47
C ALA A 611 48.67 47.46 2.47
N GLY A 612 47.89 47.87 1.47
CA GLY A 612 48.31 48.83 0.45
C GLY A 612 48.22 50.30 0.90
N GLU A 613 49.18 51.12 0.47
CA GLU A 613 49.09 52.60 0.53
C GLU A 613 48.18 53.14 -0.60
N GLN A 614 47.88 54.44 -0.56
CA GLN A 614 46.73 55.15 -1.18
C GLN A 614 46.34 54.83 -2.64
N GLU A 615 47.17 54.16 -3.45
CA GLU A 615 46.85 53.68 -4.80
C GLU A 615 47.54 52.31 -5.05
N ILE A 616 46.77 51.25 -5.29
CA ILE A 616 47.32 49.90 -5.56
C ILE A 616 47.37 49.69 -7.08
N GLN A 617 48.58 49.62 -7.62
CA GLN A 617 48.79 49.21 -9.01
C GLN A 617 48.64 47.69 -9.17
N PHE A 618 48.17 47.26 -10.35
CA PHE A 618 48.01 45.85 -10.71
C PHE A 618 49.29 45.01 -10.51
N GLU A 619 50.46 45.61 -10.73
CA GLU A 619 51.76 44.95 -10.58
C GLU A 619 52.14 44.73 -9.11
N ASP A 620 51.79 45.66 -8.22
CA ASP A 620 51.99 45.53 -6.77
C ASP A 620 51.03 44.51 -6.15
N PHE A 621 49.78 44.47 -6.64
CA PHE A 621 48.78 43.47 -6.24
C PHE A 621 49.20 42.04 -6.63
N THR A 622 49.77 41.87 -7.83
CA THR A 622 50.25 40.55 -8.29
C THR A 622 51.54 40.12 -7.59
N ASN A 623 52.43 41.06 -7.26
CA ASN A 623 53.64 40.79 -6.49
C ASN A 623 53.35 40.39 -5.04
N THR A 624 52.45 41.08 -4.35
CA THR A 624 52.03 40.75 -2.98
C THR A 624 51.28 39.41 -2.91
N LEU A 625 50.50 39.07 -3.93
CA LEU A 625 49.89 37.74 -4.05
C LEU A 625 50.92 36.63 -4.28
N ARG A 626 52.05 36.94 -4.95
CA ARG A 626 53.16 36.00 -5.14
C ARG A 626 53.97 35.80 -3.85
N GLU A 627 54.06 36.82 -3.00
CA GLU A 627 54.66 36.72 -1.66
C GLU A 627 53.85 35.85 -0.69
N LEU A 628 52.54 35.69 -0.93
CA LEU A 628 51.65 34.82 -0.16
C LEU A 628 51.71 33.33 -0.58
N GLU A 629 52.71 32.92 -1.37
CA GLU A 629 52.98 31.53 -1.80
C GLU A 629 51.84 30.82 -2.58
N HIS A 630 51.00 31.56 -3.32
CA HIS A 630 49.96 30.95 -4.15
C HIS A 630 50.52 30.28 -5.42
N THR A 631 49.89 29.17 -5.83
CA THR A 631 50.20 28.50 -7.12
C THR A 631 49.78 29.36 -8.32
N GLU A 632 50.46 29.22 -9.47
CA GLU A 632 50.19 30.03 -10.69
C GLU A 632 48.71 29.99 -11.16
N HIS A 633 47.96 28.94 -10.81
CA HIS A 633 46.55 28.79 -11.13
C HIS A 633 45.61 29.58 -10.18
N GLU A 634 46.05 29.84 -8.96
CA GLU A 634 45.33 30.66 -7.99
C GLU A 634 45.58 32.15 -8.25
N THR A 635 46.82 32.51 -8.56
CA THR A 635 47.18 33.88 -8.95
C THR A 635 46.37 34.33 -10.17
N THR A 636 46.25 33.51 -11.22
CA THR A 636 45.41 33.84 -12.40
C THR A 636 43.92 34.07 -12.09
N LYS A 637 43.35 33.38 -11.08
CA LYS A 637 41.95 33.60 -10.66
C LYS A 637 41.80 34.83 -9.77
N LEU A 638 42.76 35.10 -8.90
CA LEU A 638 42.81 36.30 -8.07
C LEU A 638 43.06 37.56 -8.92
N THR A 639 43.88 37.45 -9.96
CA THR A 639 44.07 38.48 -10.99
C THR A 639 42.78 38.75 -11.77
N ALA A 640 42.02 37.69 -12.11
CA ALA A 640 40.70 37.84 -12.72
C ALA A 640 39.67 38.51 -11.78
N ALA A 641 39.83 38.37 -10.46
CA ALA A 641 39.03 39.10 -9.48
C ALA A 641 39.40 40.60 -9.48
N PHE A 642 40.69 40.95 -9.54
CA PHE A 642 41.13 42.34 -9.69
C PHE A 642 40.49 43.02 -10.91
N THR A 643 40.50 42.36 -12.07
CA THR A 643 39.86 42.88 -13.29
C THR A 643 38.34 42.98 -13.23
N ARG A 644 37.69 42.36 -12.24
CA ARG A 644 36.24 42.52 -11.99
C ARG A 644 35.92 43.74 -11.13
N PHE A 645 36.91 44.26 -10.40
CA PHE A 645 36.75 45.35 -9.45
C PHE A 645 37.26 46.69 -9.98
N ASP A 646 38.22 46.66 -10.91
CA ASP A 646 38.63 47.79 -11.77
C ASP A 646 37.52 48.04 -12.83
N GLN A 647 36.65 49.03 -12.59
CA GLN A 647 35.48 49.29 -13.46
C GLN A 647 35.80 50.18 -14.65
N ASP A 648 36.84 51.00 -14.56
CA ASP A 648 37.24 51.95 -15.60
C ASP A 648 38.37 51.42 -16.48
N GLY A 649 38.98 50.29 -16.12
CA GLY A 649 39.95 49.55 -16.91
C GLY A 649 41.31 50.22 -16.96
N ASN A 650 41.61 51.08 -15.98
CA ASN A 650 42.82 51.91 -15.95
C ASN A 650 44.03 51.16 -15.33
N GLY A 651 43.84 49.97 -14.76
CA GLY A 651 44.90 49.15 -14.14
C GLY A 651 45.30 49.58 -12.72
N VAL A 652 44.53 50.48 -12.09
CA VAL A 652 44.77 51.06 -10.76
C VAL A 652 43.47 51.10 -9.96
N LEU A 653 43.44 50.49 -8.77
CA LEU A 653 42.27 50.55 -7.89
C LEU A 653 42.26 51.86 -7.09
N GLU A 654 41.39 52.80 -7.46
CA GLU A 654 41.20 54.08 -6.76
C GLU A 654 40.57 53.88 -5.36
N GLU A 655 40.78 54.83 -4.43
CA GLU A 655 40.30 54.76 -3.04
C GLU A 655 38.77 54.49 -2.94
N LYS A 656 38.00 54.99 -3.91
CA LYS A 656 36.55 54.77 -3.98
C LYS A 656 36.20 53.33 -4.38
N GLU A 657 36.90 52.77 -5.36
CA GLU A 657 36.74 51.39 -5.82
C GLU A 657 37.23 50.39 -4.76
N GLN A 658 38.29 50.74 -4.02
CA GLN A 658 38.75 49.97 -2.87
C GLN A 658 37.68 49.86 -1.78
N LYS A 659 37.01 50.97 -1.44
CA LYS A 659 35.92 50.97 -0.44
C LYS A 659 34.71 50.14 -0.88
N GLU A 660 34.30 50.26 -2.14
CA GLU A 660 33.20 49.44 -2.69
C GLU A 660 33.56 47.94 -2.73
N THR A 661 34.80 47.63 -3.10
CA THR A 661 35.33 46.26 -3.15
C THR A 661 35.43 45.66 -1.76
N GLN A 662 35.91 46.42 -0.78
CA GLN A 662 36.01 46.00 0.61
C GLN A 662 34.62 45.72 1.22
N GLN A 663 33.63 46.57 0.95
CA GLN A 663 32.26 46.35 1.42
C GLN A 663 31.63 45.10 0.79
N LYS A 664 31.90 44.84 -0.49
CA LYS A 664 31.41 43.67 -1.21
C LYS A 664 32.07 42.37 -0.75
N LEU A 665 33.38 42.41 -0.47
CA LEU A 665 34.13 41.29 0.10
C LEU A 665 33.71 40.99 1.55
N GLU A 666 33.42 42.01 2.36
CA GLU A 666 32.85 41.82 3.69
C GLU A 666 31.47 41.15 3.63
N GLY A 667 30.62 41.56 2.68
CA GLY A 667 29.34 40.90 2.40
C GLY A 667 29.50 39.43 1.99
N GLU A 668 30.41 39.13 1.05
CA GLU A 668 30.70 37.74 0.65
C GLU A 668 31.32 36.92 1.79
N ARG A 669 32.19 37.51 2.61
CA ARG A 669 32.81 36.85 3.77
C ARG A 669 31.75 36.46 4.80
N VAL A 670 30.83 37.36 5.12
CA VAL A 670 29.72 37.10 6.06
C VAL A 670 28.80 36.02 5.50
N ALA A 671 28.48 36.06 4.20
CA ALA A 671 27.66 35.03 3.55
C ALA A 671 28.32 33.64 3.58
N VAL A 672 29.62 33.55 3.23
CA VAL A 672 30.38 32.29 3.29
C VAL A 672 30.49 31.78 4.72
N HIS A 673 30.69 32.67 5.71
CA HIS A 673 30.70 32.29 7.12
C HIS A 673 29.35 31.75 7.60
N ALA A 674 28.24 32.40 7.24
CA ALA A 674 26.90 31.94 7.57
C ALA A 674 26.57 30.59 6.90
N GLU A 675 27.06 30.37 5.67
CA GLU A 675 26.90 29.10 4.96
C GLU A 675 27.70 27.96 5.64
N ILE A 676 28.94 28.22 6.07
CA ILE A 676 29.76 27.27 6.85
C ILE A 676 29.13 26.98 8.22
N GLU A 677 28.63 27.99 8.93
CA GLU A 677 27.96 27.80 10.23
C GLU A 677 26.65 27.02 10.10
N ASN A 678 25.83 27.30 9.07
CA ASN A 678 24.60 26.53 8.80
C ASN A 678 24.90 25.07 8.46
N LEU A 679 25.97 24.81 7.70
CA LEU A 679 26.46 23.46 7.42
C LEU A 679 27.00 22.77 8.68
N GLY A 680 27.64 23.50 9.59
CA GLY A 680 28.13 22.99 10.88
C GLY A 680 27.00 22.67 11.86
N TRP A 681 25.98 23.53 11.96
CA TRP A 681 24.80 23.31 12.80
C TRP A 681 23.91 22.16 12.34
N SER A 682 23.91 21.85 11.04
CA SER A 682 23.20 20.68 10.51
C SER A 682 23.74 19.34 11.03
N ILE A 683 25.02 19.28 11.41
CA ILE A 683 25.68 18.08 11.96
C ILE A 683 25.40 17.91 13.45
N VAL A 684 25.38 19.00 14.22
CA VAL A 684 25.21 18.94 15.69
C VAL A 684 23.76 18.54 16.09
N ARG A 685 22.81 18.48 15.15
CA ARG A 685 21.41 18.09 15.41
C ARG A 685 21.01 16.66 15.03
N SER A 686 21.95 15.74 14.81
CA SER A 686 21.63 14.31 14.71
C SER A 686 22.11 13.55 15.96
N PRO A 687 21.25 13.24 16.95
CA PRO A 687 21.58 12.32 18.04
C PRO A 687 21.00 10.90 17.78
N PRO A 688 21.53 9.83 18.41
CA PRO A 688 20.83 8.55 18.49
C PRO A 688 19.54 8.73 19.30
N GLY A 689 18.43 8.17 18.81
CA GLY A 689 17.07 8.57 19.16
C GLY A 689 16.59 8.22 20.58
N GLU A 690 15.62 9.01 21.06
CA GLU A 690 14.22 8.59 21.34
C GLU A 690 13.34 9.81 21.74
N SER A 691 12.25 10.03 20.99
CA SER A 691 10.98 10.78 21.29
C SER A 691 11.03 12.22 21.85
N SER A 692 10.34 13.29 21.42
CA SER A 692 9.29 13.62 20.41
C SER A 692 9.21 15.19 20.32
N PRO A 693 8.05 15.83 20.02
CA PRO A 693 7.67 16.52 18.77
C PRO A 693 8.13 17.99 18.59
N LYS A 694 7.91 18.52 17.37
CA LYS A 694 8.08 19.93 16.97
C LYS A 694 7.09 20.87 17.69
N GLN A 695 7.64 21.98 18.18
CA GLN A 695 7.13 23.37 18.17
C GLN A 695 5.61 23.60 18.28
N ALA A 696 5.22 24.21 19.41
CA ALA A 696 4.23 25.29 19.40
C ALA A 696 4.54 26.34 20.48
N ALA A 697 4.41 27.61 20.07
CA ALA A 697 4.15 28.80 20.89
C ALA A 697 5.25 29.40 21.79
N LYS A 698 5.52 30.67 21.50
CA LYS A 698 6.07 31.71 22.39
C LYS A 698 5.56 31.57 23.84
N THR A 699 6.46 31.57 24.81
CA THR A 699 6.45 32.47 25.99
C THR A 699 7.68 32.20 26.88
N GLY A 700 8.19 33.25 27.51
CA GLY A 700 9.55 33.32 28.06
C GLY A 700 9.81 32.54 29.35
N GLY A 701 11.11 32.34 29.60
CA GLY A 701 11.67 31.77 30.82
C GLY A 701 13.14 31.41 30.57
N TRP A 702 14.05 32.38 30.64
CA TRP A 702 15.48 32.11 30.62
C TRP A 702 15.87 31.37 31.90
N VAL A 703 16.31 30.12 31.76
CA VAL A 703 17.02 29.38 32.80
C VAL A 703 18.50 29.79 32.72
N SER A 704 19.05 30.26 33.84
CA SER A 704 20.45 30.70 33.94
C SER A 704 21.41 29.54 33.66
N GLY A 705 22.48 29.80 32.91
CA GLY A 705 23.50 28.81 32.53
C GLY A 705 24.10 28.05 33.72
N GLU A 706 24.11 28.62 34.92
CA GLU A 706 24.58 27.93 36.13
C GLU A 706 23.70 26.74 36.52
N GLU A 707 22.38 26.82 36.36
CA GLU A 707 21.46 25.72 36.68
C GLU A 707 21.66 24.54 35.72
N PHE A 708 21.95 24.82 34.45
CA PHE A 708 22.28 23.82 33.43
C PHE A 708 23.61 23.10 33.74
N TYR A 709 24.65 23.82 34.15
CA TYR A 709 25.92 23.21 34.56
C TYR A 709 25.77 22.36 35.82
N THR A 710 24.91 22.78 36.74
CA THR A 710 24.67 22.04 37.99
C THR A 710 23.88 20.74 37.71
N LEU A 711 22.92 20.79 36.79
CA LEU A 711 22.16 19.60 36.36
C LEU A 711 23.04 18.61 35.58
N THR A 712 23.87 19.11 34.66
CA THR A 712 24.81 18.30 33.88
C THR A 712 25.81 17.57 34.79
N ARG A 713 26.29 18.25 35.84
CA ARG A 713 27.18 17.65 36.83
C ARG A 713 26.49 16.55 37.65
N ARG A 714 25.19 16.70 37.97
CA ARG A 714 24.41 15.67 38.66
C ARG A 714 24.11 14.47 37.78
N VAL A 715 23.87 14.68 36.49
CA VAL A 715 23.67 13.60 35.50
C VAL A 715 24.96 12.80 35.31
N LEU A 716 26.12 13.47 35.21
CA LEU A 716 27.42 12.80 35.11
C LEU A 716 27.76 11.98 36.37
N GLN A 717 27.34 12.46 37.56
CA GLN A 717 27.46 11.70 38.81
C GLN A 717 26.53 10.48 38.86
N LEU A 718 25.34 10.57 38.27
CA LEU A 718 24.42 9.44 38.14
C LEU A 718 24.95 8.39 37.16
N GLU A 719 25.58 8.82 36.07
CA GLU A 719 26.16 7.94 35.05
C GLU A 719 27.34 7.13 35.60
N THR A 720 28.21 7.76 36.40
CA THR A 720 29.31 7.07 37.09
C THR A 720 28.82 6.11 38.19
N VAL A 721 27.72 6.45 38.88
CA VAL A 721 27.08 5.50 39.81
C VAL A 721 26.44 4.34 39.06
N LEU A 722 25.84 4.59 37.89
CA LEU A 722 25.22 3.57 37.06
C LEU A 722 26.25 2.60 36.48
N GLU A 723 27.43 3.06 36.04
CA GLU A 723 28.56 2.20 35.67
C GLU A 723 29.04 1.33 36.85
N GLY A 724 29.07 1.90 38.06
CA GLY A 724 29.37 1.15 39.29
C GLY A 724 28.34 0.06 39.60
N VAL A 725 27.06 0.32 39.33
CA VAL A 725 25.99 -0.68 39.50
C VAL A 725 26.05 -1.75 38.41
N MET A 726 26.31 -1.37 37.16
CA MET A 726 26.40 -2.30 36.02
C MET A 726 27.57 -3.27 36.19
N THR A 727 28.71 -2.78 36.70
CA THR A 727 29.86 -3.62 37.03
C THR A 727 29.58 -4.57 38.22
N GLN A 728 28.78 -4.16 39.21
CA GLN A 728 28.31 -5.08 40.26
C GLN A 728 27.32 -6.12 39.73
N VAL A 729 26.44 -5.75 38.80
CA VAL A 729 25.49 -6.67 38.15
C VAL A 729 26.25 -7.71 37.32
N ASP A 730 27.28 -7.33 36.58
CA ASP A 730 28.14 -8.27 35.84
C ASP A 730 28.99 -9.14 36.78
N ALA A 731 29.45 -8.60 37.92
CA ALA A 731 30.10 -9.40 38.95
C ALA A 731 29.13 -10.42 39.58
N MET A 732 27.86 -10.05 39.79
CA MET A 732 26.80 -10.98 40.23
C MET A 732 26.48 -12.04 39.17
N ARG A 733 26.40 -11.65 37.90
CA ARG A 733 26.15 -12.56 36.77
C ARG A 733 27.28 -13.57 36.60
N SER A 734 28.54 -13.15 36.77
CA SER A 734 29.68 -14.05 36.73
C SER A 734 29.70 -15.02 37.93
N LYS A 735 29.29 -14.57 39.13
CA LYS A 735 29.12 -15.47 40.28
C LYS A 735 27.97 -16.45 40.10
N LEU A 736 26.86 -16.03 39.49
CA LEU A 736 25.70 -16.89 39.20
C LEU A 736 26.05 -17.99 38.20
N THR A 737 26.77 -17.64 37.13
CA THR A 737 27.26 -18.61 36.14
C THR A 737 28.32 -19.55 36.72
N MET A 738 29.13 -19.10 37.70
CA MET A 738 30.07 -19.96 38.42
C MET A 738 29.38 -20.94 39.39
N VAL A 739 28.22 -20.55 39.94
CA VAL A 739 27.35 -21.43 40.75
C VAL A 739 26.63 -22.45 39.86
N GLU A 740 26.11 -22.05 38.68
CA GLU A 740 25.55 -22.98 37.69
C GLU A 740 26.58 -24.01 37.20
N ARG A 741 27.83 -23.60 36.97
CA ARG A 741 28.91 -24.51 36.54
C ARG A 741 29.34 -25.50 37.62
N LYS A 742 29.25 -25.12 38.91
CA LYS A 742 29.52 -26.02 40.04
C LYS A 742 28.35 -26.97 40.34
N GLY A 743 27.13 -26.63 39.93
CA GLY A 743 25.93 -27.48 40.10
C GLY A 743 25.89 -28.73 39.23
N TRP A 744 26.77 -28.85 38.22
CA TRP A 744 26.76 -29.96 37.26
C TRP A 744 27.77 -31.09 37.54
N LEU A 745 28.51 -31.04 38.66
CA LEU A 745 29.52 -32.05 39.03
C LEU A 745 29.38 -32.53 40.48
N ALA A 746 28.34 -33.32 40.78
CA ALA A 746 28.33 -34.41 41.78
C ALA A 746 26.97 -35.14 41.80
N PRO A 747 26.92 -36.49 41.92
CA PRO A 747 25.68 -37.21 42.21
C PRO A 747 25.54 -37.62 43.70
N LEU A 748 24.26 -37.78 44.14
CA LEU A 748 23.71 -38.41 45.38
C LEU A 748 23.47 -37.50 46.62
N PRO A 749 22.63 -37.91 47.61
CA PRO A 749 21.17 -38.13 47.58
C PRO A 749 20.42 -37.47 48.78
N GLY A 750 19.10 -37.24 48.65
CA GLY A 750 18.14 -37.29 49.78
C GLY A 750 17.96 -36.09 50.75
N ALA A 751 16.69 -35.69 50.87
CA ALA A 751 15.98 -35.08 52.02
C ALA A 751 16.20 -33.60 52.42
N GLY A 752 15.08 -32.90 52.66
CA GLY A 752 14.96 -31.83 53.66
C GLY A 752 14.34 -30.51 53.18
N GLU A 753 13.05 -30.31 53.49
CA GLU A 753 12.34 -29.02 53.46
C GLU A 753 12.89 -28.00 54.47
N GLN A 754 12.45 -26.74 54.28
CA GLN A 754 12.42 -25.60 55.21
C GLN A 754 13.61 -24.64 55.25
N GLY A 755 13.29 -23.38 54.96
CA GLY A 755 13.97 -22.20 55.49
C GLY A 755 14.49 -21.25 54.44
N ILE A 756 13.89 -20.06 54.41
CA ILE A 756 14.42 -18.73 53.99
C ILE A 756 13.40 -18.04 53.06
N TRP A 757 12.32 -17.56 53.67
CA TRP A 757 11.42 -16.51 53.15
C TRP A 757 11.07 -15.60 54.34
N GLU A 758 12.05 -14.84 54.83
CA GLU A 758 11.81 -13.69 55.70
C GLU A 758 12.87 -12.64 55.39
N HIS A 759 12.54 -11.72 54.48
CA HIS A 759 12.91 -10.31 54.48
C HIS A 759 12.72 -9.73 53.07
N LEU A 760 11.52 -9.20 52.80
CA LEU A 760 11.29 -8.12 51.85
C LEU A 760 9.95 -7.45 52.21
N GLN A 761 10.05 -6.31 52.89
CA GLN A 761 8.92 -5.44 53.20
C GLN A 761 8.37 -4.79 51.92
N ALA A 762 7.04 -4.76 51.83
CA ALA A 762 6.27 -4.14 50.76
C ALA A 762 6.33 -2.60 50.83
N ALA A 763 6.52 -1.96 49.67
CA ALA A 763 6.26 -0.53 49.46
C ALA A 763 4.82 -0.32 48.96
N PRO A 764 4.15 0.80 49.30
CA PRO A 764 2.71 0.96 49.07
C PRO A 764 2.37 1.42 47.64
N ALA A 765 1.22 0.95 47.17
CA ALA A 765 0.60 1.33 45.90
C ALA A 765 0.09 2.78 45.91
N VAL A 766 0.40 3.54 44.86
CA VAL A 766 -0.16 4.88 44.60
C VAL A 766 -1.12 4.78 43.42
N THR A 767 -2.40 5.02 43.70
CA THR A 767 -3.49 5.22 42.73
C THR A 767 -3.46 6.64 42.14
N PRO A 768 -3.69 6.85 40.83
CA PRO A 768 -3.83 8.19 40.27
C PRO A 768 -5.29 8.70 40.39
N ALA A 769 -5.42 9.96 40.79
CA ALA A 769 -6.68 10.72 40.82
C ALA A 769 -6.82 11.62 39.56
N PRO A 770 -8.03 12.10 39.22
CA PRO A 770 -8.40 12.55 37.89
C PRO A 770 -8.06 14.03 37.63
N TRP A 771 -7.74 14.35 36.39
CA TRP A 771 -7.55 15.74 35.95
C TRP A 771 -8.87 16.30 35.44
N GLY A 772 -9.30 17.40 36.06
CA GLY A 772 -10.40 18.25 35.59
C GLY A 772 -10.11 19.70 35.92
N LEU A 773 -9.80 20.49 34.88
CA LEU A 773 -10.35 21.81 34.55
C LEU A 773 -9.66 22.34 33.29
#